data_AF-A0A957WUD1-F1
#
_entry.id   AF-A0A957WUD1-F1
#
_cell.length_a   1.000
_cell.length_b   1.000
_cell.length_c   1.000
_cell.angle_alpha   90.00
_cell.angle_beta   90.00
_cell.angle_gamma   90.00
#
_symmetry.space_group_name_H-M   'P 1'
#
loop_
_entity.id
_entity.type
_entity.pdbx_description
1 polymer ?
#
loop_
_entity_poly.entity_id
_entity_poly.type
_entity_poly.pdbx_seq_one_letter_code
_entity_poly.pdbx_strand_id
1 'polypeptide(L)'
;PLPAFDWLAQGILVAILVATPIIFQNQLRRFFEQVARTIGLAQAVQQGTAENYFPQLIHAVENMAASKTGALVVIEGNDSLDEIIKTGIRCNAQVTSEMLQTIFFPKTPLHDGAVIIRIDRIAAAGCVLPLTQQTLEADKRLGTRHRAAVGVSEAYDAMVVVVSEETGQISAARAGVLNRPLTSAQLREELTDFFDPATHASPSLSLRSLLRQGVRKLWHSITQSSAKQLLINSVFLLISFALALIVWGFAFDQTHNIMRVRVPDIPLRVEGLPPDTQIISSPPSTVSAIVQTTEDQSSTLTSNSFQAVASLQGMGPGVHRVPIRVSSSIPQVLVLEPDPETVDLELAPIITRSLPINVNLDQQGFPAAYQVSGPAVTFPMTATVNGPEPLVDQINQVQARVSLDGVTSSVRERYALEAVDSEGQPIPEIKLDPTEVQVNVPIRQRVDARTVSVRAIPNGTPPAGYWLSDLSVTPASVTLQGDSSQLDQVGSYVDTLPVDISQAAGDLKSQVPLDLPAGVQAIDSEGRRIETVDVVARIAARQGDLAVTRPVEILPTTSEITATVSPAQVDLLLSGPLPTLNEIEANPELVRVSLEATDLGQGNTEVFPTVTKPKNVDVQLIPETVLVRVAP
;
A
#
# COMPACT_ATOMS: atom_id res chain seq x y z
N PRO A 1 69.92 -19.83 29.86
CA PRO A 1 68.86 -18.93 29.34
C PRO A 1 67.53 -19.21 30.05
N LEU A 2 66.86 -18.17 30.56
CA LEU A 2 65.63 -18.34 31.36
C LEU A 2 64.46 -18.67 30.41
N PRO A 3 63.80 -19.83 30.53
CA PRO A 3 62.76 -20.27 29.57
C PRO A 3 61.53 -19.34 29.55
N ALA A 4 61.26 -18.63 30.65
CA ALA A 4 60.21 -17.61 30.70
C ALA A 4 60.54 -16.41 29.79
N PHE A 5 61.82 -16.07 29.63
CA PHE A 5 62.26 -15.00 28.73
C PHE A 5 62.10 -15.41 27.27
N ASP A 6 62.40 -16.67 26.91
CA ASP A 6 62.20 -17.16 25.55
C ASP A 6 60.71 -17.22 25.18
N TRP A 7 59.83 -17.68 26.08
CA TRP A 7 58.38 -17.67 25.85
C TRP A 7 57.83 -16.25 25.65
N LEU A 8 58.27 -15.31 26.49
CA LEU A 8 57.83 -13.92 26.43
C LEU A 8 58.40 -13.20 25.20
N ALA A 9 59.65 -13.46 24.84
CA ALA A 9 60.28 -12.95 23.62
C ALA A 9 59.57 -13.48 22.36
N GLN A 10 59.19 -14.76 22.34
CA GLN A 10 58.50 -15.38 21.20
C GLN A 10 57.06 -14.87 21.08
N GLY A 11 56.36 -14.68 22.19
CA GLY A 11 55.03 -14.06 22.23
C GLY A 11 55.06 -12.60 21.75
N ILE A 12 56.03 -11.81 22.20
CA ILE A 12 56.23 -10.42 21.75
C ILE A 12 56.57 -10.39 20.26
N LEU A 13 57.41 -11.30 19.78
CA LEU A 13 57.81 -11.32 18.37
C LEU A 13 56.62 -11.66 17.45
N VAL A 14 55.77 -12.62 17.82
CA VAL A 14 54.52 -12.91 17.10
C VAL A 14 53.57 -11.72 17.17
N ALA A 15 53.40 -11.10 18.34
CA ALA A 15 52.54 -9.93 18.51
C ALA A 15 53.01 -8.75 17.65
N ILE A 16 54.32 -8.48 17.59
CA ILE A 16 54.90 -7.44 16.72
C ILE A 16 54.69 -7.77 15.24
N LEU A 17 54.88 -9.04 14.85
CA LEU A 17 54.75 -9.46 13.45
C LEU A 17 53.30 -9.35 12.95
N VAL A 18 52.31 -9.57 13.82
CA VAL A 18 50.88 -9.36 13.51
C VAL A 18 50.46 -7.90 13.65
N ALA A 19 50.93 -7.20 14.69
CA ALA A 19 50.53 -5.81 14.95
C ALA A 19 51.14 -4.82 13.95
N THR A 20 52.33 -5.10 13.41
CA THR A 20 53.01 -4.18 12.48
C THR A 20 52.21 -3.96 11.19
N PRO A 21 51.76 -5.00 10.45
CA PRO A 21 50.91 -4.79 9.28
C PRO A 21 49.59 -4.07 9.58
N ILE A 22 49.02 -4.30 10.77
CA ILE A 22 47.74 -3.70 11.19
C ILE A 22 47.92 -2.21 11.55
N ILE A 23 48.94 -1.88 12.35
CA ILE A 23 49.24 -0.50 12.76
C ILE A 23 49.74 0.33 11.57
N PHE A 24 50.57 -0.28 10.71
CA PHE A 24 51.14 0.35 9.53
C PHE A 24 50.33 0.09 8.27
N GLN A 25 49.07 -0.37 8.37
CA GLN A 25 48.23 -0.70 7.21
C GLN A 25 48.14 0.47 6.22
N ASN A 26 48.00 1.69 6.73
CA ASN A 26 47.95 2.90 5.93
C ASN A 26 49.32 3.25 5.28
N GLN A 27 50.44 2.94 5.93
CA GLN A 27 51.78 3.20 5.39
C GLN A 27 52.19 2.14 4.37
N LEU A 28 51.85 0.86 4.62
CA LEU A 28 52.05 -0.24 3.68
C LEU A 28 51.24 0.01 2.42
N ARG A 29 49.97 0.42 2.54
CA ARG A 29 49.15 0.83 1.40
C ARG A 29 49.83 1.93 0.59
N ARG A 30 50.29 3.01 1.23
CA ARG A 30 50.99 4.12 0.54
C ARG A 30 52.30 3.66 -0.10
N PHE A 31 53.06 2.78 0.55
CA PHE A 31 54.28 2.20 0.01
C PHE A 31 53.99 1.33 -1.22
N PHE A 32 52.98 0.46 -1.17
CA PHE A 32 52.56 -0.34 -2.32
C PHE A 32 51.99 0.52 -3.44
N GLU A 33 51.28 1.60 -3.13
CA GLU A 33 50.84 2.60 -4.10
C GLU A 33 52.03 3.34 -4.74
N GLN A 34 53.12 3.59 -4.01
CA GLN A 34 54.35 4.17 -4.54
C GLN A 34 55.16 3.18 -5.38
N VAL A 35 55.18 1.91 -4.97
CA VAL A 35 55.80 0.81 -5.74
C VAL A 35 55.03 0.55 -7.02
N ALA A 36 53.69 0.46 -6.98
CA ALA A 36 52.83 0.31 -8.15
C ALA A 36 52.97 1.48 -9.14
N ARG A 37 53.17 2.71 -8.62
CA ARG A 37 53.54 3.89 -9.41
C ARG A 37 54.91 3.75 -10.08
N THR A 38 55.92 3.24 -9.37
CA THR A 38 57.28 3.07 -9.89
C THR A 38 57.35 2.01 -11.01
N ILE A 39 56.43 1.04 -11.01
CA ILE A 39 56.35 -0.04 -12.01
C ILE A 39 55.38 0.31 -13.16
N GLY A 40 54.75 1.49 -13.15
CA GLY A 40 53.85 1.96 -14.23
C GLY A 40 52.46 1.31 -14.27
N LEU A 41 52.08 0.50 -13.28
CA LEU A 41 50.82 -0.25 -13.27
C LEU A 41 49.58 0.64 -13.03
N ALA A 42 49.73 1.73 -12.27
CA ALA A 42 48.64 2.68 -12.03
C ALA A 42 48.28 3.51 -13.28
N GLN A 43 49.28 3.84 -14.11
CA GLN A 43 49.08 4.57 -15.37
C GLN A 43 48.35 3.75 -16.43
N ALA A 44 48.60 2.44 -16.51
CA ALA A 44 47.92 1.56 -17.47
C ALA A 44 46.40 1.42 -17.22
N VAL A 45 45.96 1.49 -15.95
CA VAL A 45 44.54 1.41 -15.57
C VAL A 45 43.81 2.74 -15.84
N GLN A 46 44.48 3.88 -15.62
CA GLN A 46 43.94 5.20 -15.98
C GLN A 46 43.88 5.42 -17.50
N GLN A 47 44.83 4.88 -18.27
CA GLN A 47 44.84 5.00 -19.74
C GLN A 47 43.64 4.30 -20.41
N GLY A 48 43.27 3.09 -19.98
CA GLY A 48 42.12 2.36 -20.55
C GLY A 48 40.74 2.97 -20.22
N THR A 49 40.65 3.85 -19.23
CA THR A 49 39.42 4.55 -18.83
C THR A 49 39.36 5.98 -19.38
N ALA A 50 40.50 6.64 -19.58
CA ALA A 50 40.60 8.00 -20.11
C ALA A 50 40.16 8.14 -21.59
N GLU A 51 40.50 7.18 -22.46
CA GLU A 51 40.13 7.26 -23.88
C GLU A 51 38.60 7.26 -24.13
N ASN A 52 37.80 6.74 -23.20
CA ASN A 52 36.37 6.56 -23.39
C ASN A 52 35.54 7.83 -23.17
N TYR A 53 36.01 8.81 -22.36
CA TYR A 53 35.22 10.01 -22.03
C TYR A 53 35.74 11.32 -22.63
N PHE A 54 36.98 11.37 -23.14
CA PHE A 54 37.50 12.58 -23.79
C PHE A 54 36.64 13.08 -24.96
N PRO A 55 36.11 12.21 -25.86
CA PRO A 55 35.23 12.68 -26.92
C PRO A 55 33.98 13.37 -26.37
N GLN A 56 33.40 12.85 -25.28
CA GLN A 56 32.22 13.41 -24.62
C GLN A 56 32.51 14.74 -23.95
N LEU A 57 33.66 14.85 -23.26
CA LEU A 57 34.12 16.09 -22.63
C LEU A 57 34.39 17.18 -23.67
N ILE A 58 35.15 16.87 -24.73
CA ILE A 58 35.49 17.83 -25.80
C ILE A 58 34.21 18.30 -26.49
N HIS A 59 33.30 17.39 -26.84
CA HIS A 59 32.02 17.75 -27.45
C HIS A 59 31.16 18.65 -26.54
N ALA A 60 31.15 18.40 -25.21
CA ALA A 60 30.48 19.29 -24.27
C ALA A 60 31.11 20.69 -24.24
N VAL A 61 32.44 20.75 -24.19
CA VAL A 61 33.21 22.00 -24.13
C VAL A 61 33.01 22.81 -25.42
N GLU A 62 32.99 22.18 -26.59
CA GLU A 62 32.70 22.83 -27.87
C GLU A 62 31.29 23.43 -27.91
N ASN A 63 30.28 22.68 -27.45
CA ASN A 63 28.89 23.16 -27.40
C ASN A 63 28.71 24.31 -26.38
N MET A 64 29.38 24.21 -25.23
CA MET A 64 29.39 25.28 -24.23
C MET A 64 30.13 26.53 -24.73
N ALA A 65 31.23 26.36 -25.46
CA ALA A 65 31.95 27.46 -26.11
C ALA A 65 31.10 28.17 -27.17
N ALA A 66 30.42 27.40 -28.03
CA ALA A 66 29.52 27.94 -29.06
C ALA A 66 28.33 28.70 -28.47
N SER A 67 27.77 28.21 -27.36
CA SER A 67 26.67 28.86 -26.63
C SER A 67 27.12 29.93 -25.63
N LYS A 68 28.43 30.14 -25.46
CA LYS A 68 29.04 31.00 -24.42
C LYS A 68 28.58 30.65 -23.00
N THR A 69 28.35 29.37 -22.73
CA THR A 69 28.06 28.85 -21.40
C THR A 69 29.37 28.67 -20.63
N GLY A 70 29.51 29.34 -19.48
CA GLY A 70 30.70 29.24 -18.65
C GLY A 70 30.86 27.86 -18.01
N ALA A 71 32.04 27.26 -18.15
CA ALA A 71 32.31 25.92 -17.61
C ALA A 71 33.67 25.85 -16.92
N LEU A 72 33.78 24.99 -15.90
CA LEU A 72 34.98 24.76 -15.12
C LEU A 72 35.07 23.29 -14.72
N VAL A 73 35.87 22.52 -15.44
CA VAL A 73 35.98 21.06 -15.27
C VAL A 73 37.39 20.72 -14.81
N VAL A 74 37.52 20.09 -13.65
CA VAL A 74 38.79 19.63 -13.07
C VAL A 74 38.88 18.12 -13.26
N ILE A 75 39.99 17.67 -13.84
CA ILE A 75 40.31 16.27 -14.04
C ILE A 75 41.42 15.91 -13.06
N GLU A 76 41.13 14.94 -12.20
CA GLU A 76 42.05 14.46 -11.17
C GLU A 76 43.23 13.69 -11.79
N GLY A 77 44.46 14.10 -11.44
CA GLY A 77 45.69 13.39 -11.78
C GLY A 77 46.11 12.43 -10.67
N ASN A 78 47.34 12.58 -10.16
CA ASN A 78 47.88 11.69 -9.13
C ASN A 78 47.53 12.10 -7.69
N ASP A 79 47.21 13.37 -7.48
CA ASP A 79 46.82 13.90 -6.17
C ASP A 79 45.34 13.71 -5.93
N SER A 80 44.96 13.30 -4.71
CA SER A 80 43.55 13.15 -4.35
C SER A 80 42.87 14.50 -4.16
N LEU A 81 41.77 14.71 -4.88
CA LEU A 81 40.92 15.90 -4.75
C LEU A 81 39.78 15.73 -3.73
N ASP A 82 39.89 14.77 -2.79
CA ASP A 82 38.82 14.45 -1.83
C ASP A 82 38.36 15.65 -0.98
N GLU A 83 39.26 16.59 -0.66
CA GLU A 83 38.92 17.79 0.10
C GLU A 83 38.05 18.76 -0.72
N ILE A 84 38.32 18.87 -2.01
CA ILE A 84 37.53 19.69 -2.94
C ILE A 84 36.17 19.03 -3.23
N ILE A 85 36.15 17.71 -3.44
CA ILE A 85 34.93 16.95 -3.69
C ILE A 85 33.92 17.11 -2.54
N LYS A 86 34.38 17.22 -1.29
CA LYS A 86 33.51 17.45 -0.12
C LYS A 86 32.79 18.80 -0.12
N THR A 87 33.28 19.79 -0.88
CA THR A 87 32.65 21.12 -0.94
C THR A 87 31.46 21.19 -1.89
N GLY A 88 31.37 20.25 -2.84
CA GLY A 88 30.30 20.20 -3.84
C GLY A 88 29.28 19.10 -3.58
N ILE A 89 28.34 18.97 -4.51
CA ILE A 89 27.31 17.92 -4.49
C ILE A 89 27.86 16.69 -5.20
N ARG A 90 27.92 15.55 -4.49
CA ARG A 90 28.37 14.28 -5.07
C ARG A 90 27.38 13.79 -6.12
N CYS A 91 27.86 13.60 -7.34
CA CYS A 91 27.03 13.14 -8.46
C CYS A 91 27.23 11.65 -8.74
N ASN A 92 28.49 11.20 -8.70
CA ASN A 92 28.89 9.84 -9.08
C ASN A 92 28.23 9.39 -10.40
N ALA A 93 28.26 10.26 -11.41
CA ALA A 93 27.59 10.07 -12.70
C ALA A 93 28.59 9.76 -13.81
N GLN A 94 28.16 9.08 -14.88
CA GLN A 94 29.01 8.88 -16.06
C GLN A 94 29.26 10.21 -16.77
N VAL A 95 30.47 10.41 -17.30
CA VAL A 95 30.79 11.60 -18.10
C VAL A 95 30.18 11.48 -19.49
N THR A 96 29.08 12.20 -19.72
CA THR A 96 28.45 12.36 -21.05
C THR A 96 28.34 13.83 -21.42
N SER A 97 28.26 14.13 -22.72
CA SER A 97 28.18 15.50 -23.20
C SER A 97 26.93 16.22 -22.67
N GLU A 98 25.80 15.53 -22.64
CA GLU A 98 24.50 16.04 -22.18
C GLU A 98 24.53 16.33 -20.67
N MET A 99 25.18 15.47 -19.88
CA MET A 99 25.29 15.64 -18.43
C MET A 99 26.11 16.89 -18.09
N LEU A 100 27.27 17.07 -18.74
CA LEU A 100 28.12 18.25 -18.52
C LEU A 100 27.39 19.54 -18.92
N GLN A 101 26.74 19.56 -20.08
CA GLN A 101 25.96 20.72 -20.53
C GLN A 101 24.79 21.03 -19.58
N THR A 102 24.14 20.01 -19.02
CA THR A 102 23.06 20.17 -18.03
C THR A 102 23.57 20.77 -16.72
N ILE A 103 24.73 20.30 -16.24
CA ILE A 103 25.34 20.81 -15.00
C ILE A 103 25.69 22.29 -15.14
N PHE A 104 26.29 22.69 -16.26
CA PHE A 104 26.68 24.08 -16.51
C PHE A 104 25.56 24.95 -17.07
N PHE A 105 24.34 24.41 -17.24
CA PHE A 105 23.22 25.21 -17.73
C PHE A 105 22.95 26.36 -16.75
N PRO A 106 22.89 27.63 -17.24
CA PRO A 106 22.70 28.78 -16.38
C PRO A 106 21.43 28.65 -15.53
N LYS A 107 21.48 29.17 -14.28
CA LYS A 107 20.35 29.16 -13.34
C LYS A 107 19.99 27.78 -12.76
N THR A 108 20.84 26.76 -12.92
CA THR A 108 20.70 25.50 -12.16
C THR A 108 21.44 25.58 -10.82
N PRO A 109 21.11 24.77 -9.80
CA PRO A 109 21.89 24.78 -8.56
C PRO A 109 23.35 24.34 -8.72
N LEU A 110 23.70 23.63 -9.80
CA LEU A 110 25.02 23.01 -10.00
C LEU A 110 25.99 23.80 -10.90
N HIS A 111 25.50 24.78 -11.67
CA HIS A 111 26.34 25.55 -12.61
C HIS A 111 27.35 26.50 -11.95
N ASP A 112 27.15 26.79 -10.66
CA ASP A 112 28.01 27.69 -9.91
C ASP A 112 29.07 26.89 -9.16
N GLY A 113 30.27 26.84 -9.74
CA GLY A 113 31.41 26.08 -9.22
C GLY A 113 32.03 25.14 -10.25
N ALA A 114 32.90 24.26 -9.77
CA ALA A 114 33.62 23.31 -10.61
C ALA A 114 32.99 21.92 -10.61
N VAL A 115 33.18 21.21 -11.72
CA VAL A 115 32.92 19.78 -11.84
C VAL A 115 34.23 19.04 -11.65
N ILE A 116 34.26 18.01 -10.79
CA ILE A 116 35.44 17.17 -10.57
C ILE A 116 35.21 15.81 -11.24
N ILE A 117 36.09 15.44 -12.17
CA ILE A 117 36.11 14.14 -12.84
C ILE A 117 37.22 13.29 -12.21
N ARG A 118 36.84 12.10 -11.73
CA ARG A 118 37.72 11.09 -11.15
C ARG A 118 37.62 9.83 -12.01
N ILE A 119 38.75 9.40 -12.56
CA ILE A 119 38.86 8.23 -13.46
C ILE A 119 38.03 8.44 -14.73
N ASP A 120 36.74 8.12 -14.71
CA ASP A 120 35.79 8.24 -15.83
C ASP A 120 34.40 8.75 -15.38
N ARG A 121 34.27 9.20 -14.13
CA ARG A 121 32.99 9.64 -13.54
C ARG A 121 33.07 11.05 -13.01
N ILE A 122 31.95 11.76 -13.09
CA ILE A 122 31.72 13.02 -12.40
C ILE A 122 31.57 12.71 -10.91
N ALA A 123 32.61 12.96 -10.13
CA ALA A 123 32.63 12.72 -8.69
C ALA A 123 31.71 13.70 -7.96
N ALA A 124 31.80 15.00 -8.28
CA ALA A 124 30.97 16.05 -7.73
C ALA A 124 30.85 17.25 -8.68
N ALA A 125 29.80 18.04 -8.50
CA ALA A 125 29.55 19.30 -9.21
C ALA A 125 29.25 20.44 -8.22
N GLY A 126 29.43 21.68 -8.65
CA GLY A 126 29.32 22.85 -7.78
C GLY A 126 30.42 22.92 -6.72
N CYS A 127 31.60 22.35 -6.99
CA CYS A 127 32.72 22.37 -6.06
C CYS A 127 33.35 23.77 -5.99
N VAL A 128 33.74 24.19 -4.78
CA VAL A 128 34.42 25.46 -4.55
C VAL A 128 35.93 25.25 -4.66
N LEU A 129 36.57 26.01 -5.55
CA LEU A 129 38.01 25.91 -5.79
C LEU A 129 38.78 27.08 -5.15
N PRO A 130 40.04 26.86 -4.71
CA PRO A 130 40.92 27.95 -4.31
C PRO A 130 41.26 28.85 -5.51
N LEU A 131 41.32 30.16 -5.30
CA LEU A 131 41.72 31.12 -6.31
C LEU A 131 43.23 31.40 -6.20
N THR A 132 43.93 31.50 -7.34
CA THR A 132 45.34 31.93 -7.33
C THR A 132 45.48 33.36 -6.78
N GLN A 133 46.56 33.56 -6.02
CA GLN A 133 47.01 34.86 -5.52
C GLN A 133 48.12 35.46 -6.38
N GLN A 134 48.66 34.70 -7.36
CA GLN A 134 49.66 35.22 -8.27
C GLN A 134 49.04 36.29 -9.16
N THR A 135 49.73 37.43 -9.30
CA THR A 135 49.40 38.41 -10.32
C THR A 135 49.72 37.77 -11.67
N LEU A 136 48.70 37.28 -12.36
CA LEU A 136 48.84 36.81 -13.73
C LEU A 136 49.13 38.05 -14.59
N GLU A 137 50.41 38.36 -14.80
CA GLU A 137 50.91 39.62 -15.41
C GLU A 137 50.51 39.82 -16.88
N ALA A 138 49.69 38.92 -17.46
CA ALA A 138 49.22 38.95 -18.84
C ALA A 138 47.69 38.72 -18.97
N ASP A 139 46.85 39.53 -18.31
CA ASP A 139 45.62 40.13 -18.89
C ASP A 139 44.68 40.70 -17.83
N LYS A 140 44.28 41.97 -18.00
CA LYS A 140 43.30 42.69 -17.17
C LYS A 140 41.84 42.22 -17.34
N ARG A 141 41.58 40.98 -17.77
CA ARG A 141 40.23 40.48 -18.13
C ARG A 141 39.95 39.01 -17.73
N LEU A 142 40.70 38.44 -16.79
CA LEU A 142 40.46 37.07 -16.33
C LEU A 142 39.32 37.00 -15.31
N GLY A 143 38.26 36.26 -15.63
CA GLY A 143 37.14 35.99 -14.72
C GLY A 143 37.51 35.04 -13.57
N THR A 144 36.61 34.91 -12.59
CA THR A 144 36.80 34.10 -11.37
C THR A 144 37.08 32.62 -11.67
N ARG A 145 36.46 32.03 -12.70
CA ARG A 145 36.71 30.64 -13.12
C ARG A 145 38.14 30.40 -13.61
N HIS A 146 38.76 31.38 -14.28
CA HIS A 146 40.15 31.27 -14.72
C HIS A 146 41.12 31.30 -13.53
N ARG A 147 40.86 32.18 -12.56
CA ARG A 147 41.65 32.27 -11.33
C ARG A 147 41.53 31.01 -10.48
N ALA A 148 40.34 30.41 -10.45
CA ALA A 148 40.08 29.12 -9.81
C ALA A 148 40.82 27.97 -10.50
N ALA A 149 40.82 27.95 -11.83
CA ALA A 149 41.53 26.94 -12.60
C ALA A 149 43.04 26.96 -12.34
N VAL A 150 43.64 28.15 -12.37
CA VAL A 150 45.06 28.29 -12.03
C VAL A 150 45.30 27.88 -10.58
N GLY A 151 44.51 28.38 -9.62
CA GLY A 151 44.70 28.11 -8.19
C GLY A 151 44.63 26.62 -7.83
N VAL A 152 43.69 25.85 -8.41
CA VAL A 152 43.64 24.41 -8.15
C VAL A 152 44.79 23.66 -8.84
N SER A 153 45.18 24.06 -10.06
CA SER A 153 46.29 23.44 -10.80
C SER A 153 47.68 23.74 -10.21
N GLU A 154 47.80 24.78 -9.37
CA GLU A 154 49.00 25.07 -8.58
C GLU A 154 49.10 24.15 -7.36
N ALA A 155 47.97 23.88 -6.71
CA ALA A 155 47.91 23.16 -5.43
C ALA A 155 47.85 21.64 -5.59
N TYR A 156 47.34 21.14 -6.72
CA TYR A 156 47.15 19.72 -6.99
C TYR A 156 47.59 19.37 -8.41
N ASP A 157 48.08 18.13 -8.60
CA ASP A 157 48.24 17.52 -9.92
C ASP A 157 46.88 17.27 -10.57
N ALA A 158 46.34 18.31 -11.22
CA ALA A 158 45.06 18.29 -11.90
C ALA A 158 45.11 19.10 -13.20
N MET A 159 44.37 18.64 -14.20
CA MET A 159 44.12 19.37 -15.45
C MET A 159 42.77 20.07 -15.36
N VAL A 160 42.72 21.37 -15.62
CA VAL A 160 41.47 22.14 -15.49
C VAL A 160 41.08 22.76 -16.82
N VAL A 161 39.93 22.39 -17.35
CA VAL A 161 39.36 22.96 -18.58
C VAL A 161 38.38 24.07 -18.22
N VAL A 162 38.54 25.23 -18.86
CA VAL A 162 37.70 26.42 -18.66
C VAL A 162 37.07 26.86 -19.97
N VAL A 163 35.77 27.16 -19.93
CA VAL A 163 35.06 27.88 -20.99
C VAL A 163 34.66 29.25 -20.47
N SER A 164 35.06 30.30 -21.17
CA SER A 164 34.71 31.69 -20.82
C SER A 164 33.24 31.99 -21.17
N GLU A 165 32.46 32.44 -20.18
CA GLU A 165 31.07 32.90 -20.41
C GLU A 165 30.99 34.24 -21.17
N GLU A 166 32.06 35.04 -21.15
CA GLU A 166 32.09 36.33 -21.84
C GLU A 166 32.49 36.16 -23.32
N THR A 167 33.48 35.31 -23.58
CA THR A 167 34.14 35.22 -24.89
C THR A 167 33.90 33.89 -25.60
N GLY A 168 33.41 32.85 -24.91
CA GLY A 168 33.30 31.49 -25.44
C GLY A 168 34.65 30.79 -25.65
N GLN A 169 35.77 31.41 -25.25
CA GLN A 169 37.10 30.83 -25.44
C GLN A 169 37.35 29.66 -24.49
N ILE A 170 37.96 28.61 -25.03
CA ILE A 170 38.40 27.42 -24.29
C ILE A 170 39.84 27.66 -23.82
N SER A 171 40.10 27.33 -22.55
CA SER A 171 41.43 27.40 -21.92
C SER A 171 41.67 26.14 -21.10
N ALA A 172 42.93 25.78 -20.87
CA ALA A 172 43.30 24.70 -19.96
C ALA A 172 44.38 25.18 -18.98
N ALA A 173 44.28 24.81 -17.71
CA ALA A 173 45.28 25.10 -16.69
C ALA A 173 45.92 23.81 -16.17
N ARG A 174 47.25 23.77 -16.13
CA ARG A 174 48.05 22.67 -15.60
C ARG A 174 49.30 23.22 -14.93
N ALA A 175 49.64 22.70 -13.74
CA ALA A 175 50.82 23.11 -13.00
C ALA A 175 50.96 24.64 -12.81
N GLY A 176 49.83 25.33 -12.62
CA GLY A 176 49.75 26.79 -12.46
C GLY A 176 49.89 27.61 -13.75
N VAL A 177 50.04 26.97 -14.92
CA VAL A 177 50.11 27.66 -16.21
C VAL A 177 48.77 27.55 -16.93
N LEU A 178 48.25 28.68 -17.42
CA LEU A 178 47.00 28.76 -18.18
C LEU A 178 47.27 28.88 -19.69
N ASN A 179 47.00 27.81 -20.43
CA ASN A 179 47.11 27.76 -21.89
C ASN A 179 45.79 28.21 -22.54
N ARG A 180 45.86 29.26 -23.37
CA ARG A 180 44.70 29.86 -24.05
C ARG A 180 45.10 30.72 -25.25
N PRO A 181 44.20 30.94 -26.21
CA PRO A 181 42.98 30.16 -26.46
C PRO A 181 43.34 28.80 -27.08
N LEU A 182 42.58 27.75 -26.75
CA LEU A 182 42.76 26.42 -27.30
C LEU A 182 41.65 26.09 -28.30
N THR A 183 42.03 25.44 -29.40
CA THR A 183 41.08 24.72 -30.28
C THR A 183 40.74 23.36 -29.67
N SER A 184 39.65 22.71 -30.12
CA SER A 184 39.31 21.36 -29.64
C SER A 184 40.36 20.30 -29.95
N ALA A 185 41.06 20.45 -31.08
CA ALA A 185 42.22 19.62 -31.42
C ALA A 185 43.37 19.81 -30.42
N GLN A 186 43.71 21.05 -30.07
CA GLN A 186 44.74 21.36 -29.08
C GLN A 186 44.33 20.95 -27.66
N LEU A 187 43.05 21.09 -27.30
CA LEU A 187 42.53 20.59 -26.03
C LEU A 187 42.67 19.07 -25.94
N ARG A 188 42.40 18.35 -27.03
CA ARG A 188 42.58 16.90 -27.09
C ARG A 188 44.04 16.51 -26.86
N GLU A 189 44.97 17.21 -27.52
CA GLU A 189 46.40 17.00 -27.36
C GLU A 189 46.84 17.24 -25.91
N GLU A 190 46.43 18.35 -25.29
CA GLU A 190 46.70 18.65 -23.88
C GLU A 190 46.13 17.60 -22.90
N LEU A 191 44.94 17.08 -23.18
CA LEU A 191 44.33 16.01 -22.39
C LEU A 191 45.08 14.68 -22.56
N THR A 192 45.50 14.35 -23.78
CA THR A 192 46.30 13.15 -24.05
C THR A 192 47.67 13.25 -23.35
N ASP A 193 48.36 14.39 -23.48
CA ASP A 193 49.65 14.66 -22.83
C ASP A 193 49.58 14.69 -21.30
N PHE A 194 48.40 14.97 -20.73
CA PHE A 194 48.20 14.88 -19.28
C PHE A 194 48.27 13.44 -18.77
N PHE A 195 47.70 12.48 -19.51
CA PHE A 195 47.67 11.06 -19.13
C PHE A 195 48.77 10.21 -19.76
N ASP A 196 49.42 10.69 -20.82
CA ASP A 196 50.56 10.04 -21.47
C ASP A 196 51.70 11.05 -21.75
N PRO A 197 52.50 11.41 -20.74
CA PRO A 197 53.65 12.30 -20.93
C PRO A 197 54.79 11.69 -21.76
N ALA A 198 54.66 10.45 -22.28
CA ALA A 198 55.73 9.70 -22.92
C ALA A 198 55.77 9.79 -24.46
N THR A 199 54.80 10.45 -25.11
CA THR A 199 54.64 10.37 -26.58
C THR A 199 55.31 11.48 -27.41
N HIS A 200 55.91 12.51 -26.79
CA HIS A 200 56.65 13.57 -27.54
C HIS A 200 58.13 13.80 -27.15
N ALA A 201 58.79 12.86 -26.45
CA ALA A 201 60.24 12.88 -26.27
C ALA A 201 60.96 11.82 -27.14
N SER A 202 61.63 12.28 -28.19
CA SER A 202 62.60 11.47 -28.98
C SER A 202 63.86 11.10 -28.14
N PRO A 203 64.63 10.07 -28.54
CA PRO A 203 65.17 9.07 -27.62
C PRO A 203 66.57 9.38 -27.08
N SER A 204 66.79 9.18 -25.78
CA SER A 204 67.99 8.59 -25.17
C SER A 204 67.78 8.64 -23.66
N LEU A 205 67.85 7.53 -22.91
CA LEU A 205 69.10 6.97 -22.43
C LEU A 205 68.78 5.61 -21.79
N SER A 206 69.62 4.62 -22.10
CA SER A 206 69.43 3.22 -21.75
C SER A 206 69.51 2.95 -20.24
N LEU A 207 68.49 2.28 -19.69
CA LEU A 207 68.52 1.66 -18.34
C LEU A 207 69.58 0.53 -18.20
N ARG A 208 70.18 0.10 -19.32
CA ARG A 208 71.22 -0.94 -19.36
C ARG A 208 72.60 -0.47 -18.87
N SER A 209 72.82 0.83 -18.64
CA SER A 209 74.11 1.35 -18.10
C SER A 209 74.10 1.59 -16.59
N LEU A 210 72.94 1.77 -15.95
CA LEU A 210 72.85 1.98 -14.49
C LEU A 210 72.96 0.68 -13.69
N LEU A 211 72.56 -0.45 -14.27
CA LEU A 211 72.62 -1.76 -13.60
C LEU A 211 74.02 -2.42 -13.59
N ARG A 212 75.06 -1.81 -14.16
CA ARG A 212 76.45 -2.33 -14.12
C ARG A 212 77.40 -1.67 -13.11
N GLN A 213 76.99 -0.61 -12.41
CA GLN A 213 77.85 0.06 -11.42
C GLN A 213 77.40 -0.07 -9.96
N GLY A 214 76.12 -0.39 -9.67
CA GLY A 214 75.63 -0.57 -8.29
C GLY A 214 75.89 -1.95 -7.67
N VAL A 215 75.92 -3.01 -8.48
CA VAL A 215 76.02 -4.40 -7.97
C VAL A 215 77.45 -4.82 -7.62
N ARG A 216 78.47 -4.08 -8.09
CA ARG A 216 79.89 -4.41 -7.84
C ARG A 216 80.47 -3.81 -6.54
N LYS A 217 79.76 -2.89 -5.88
CA LYS A 217 80.17 -2.31 -4.58
C LYS A 217 79.44 -2.92 -3.37
N LEU A 218 78.30 -3.58 -3.57
CA LEU A 218 77.55 -4.23 -2.48
C LEU A 218 78.02 -5.66 -2.16
N TRP A 219 78.90 -6.26 -2.98
CA TRP A 219 79.32 -7.67 -2.82
C TRP A 219 80.48 -7.89 -1.82
N HIS A 220 80.99 -6.83 -1.16
CA HIS A 220 82.19 -6.95 -0.32
C HIS A 220 82.04 -6.60 1.17
N SER A 221 80.83 -6.41 1.72
CA SER A 221 80.69 -6.09 3.16
C SER A 221 79.86 -7.04 4.02
N ILE A 222 79.49 -8.24 3.58
CA ILE A 222 78.78 -9.20 4.45
C ILE A 222 79.43 -10.59 4.38
N THR A 223 80.46 -10.76 5.20
CA THR A 223 80.99 -12.03 5.76
C THR A 223 80.93 -11.84 7.29
N GLN A 224 80.33 -12.67 8.15
CA GLN A 224 80.58 -14.09 8.44
C GLN A 224 79.42 -14.74 9.26
N SER A 225 79.32 -16.08 9.13
CA SER A 225 78.81 -17.13 10.05
C SER A 225 77.31 -17.37 10.37
N SER A 226 76.31 -16.66 9.84
CA SER A 226 74.88 -17.02 10.08
C SER A 226 74.06 -17.43 8.84
N ALA A 227 74.68 -17.49 7.65
CA ALA A 227 73.94 -17.57 6.38
C ALA A 227 73.30 -18.94 6.05
N LYS A 228 73.80 -20.08 6.57
CA LYS A 228 73.25 -21.40 6.21
C LYS A 228 71.94 -21.76 6.90
N GLN A 229 71.72 -21.33 8.16
CA GLN A 229 70.43 -21.52 8.85
C GLN A 229 69.39 -20.49 8.40
N LEU A 230 69.81 -19.26 8.07
CA LEU A 230 68.92 -18.24 7.50
C LEU A 230 68.41 -18.63 6.11
N LEU A 231 69.22 -19.23 5.24
CA LEU A 231 68.77 -19.67 3.91
C LEU A 231 67.68 -20.75 3.96
N ILE A 232 67.80 -21.74 4.85
CA ILE A 232 66.80 -22.81 4.98
C ILE A 232 65.51 -22.27 5.60
N ASN A 233 65.61 -21.42 6.63
CA ASN A 233 64.43 -20.77 7.22
C ASN A 233 63.76 -19.76 6.28
N SER A 234 64.51 -19.11 5.39
CA SER A 234 63.96 -18.22 4.36
C SER A 234 63.11 -18.98 3.36
N VAL A 235 63.51 -20.20 3.00
CA VAL A 235 62.74 -21.06 2.10
C VAL A 235 61.43 -21.50 2.76
N PHE A 236 61.46 -21.93 4.02
CA PHE A 236 60.22 -22.27 4.75
C PHE A 236 59.32 -21.05 4.99
N LEU A 237 59.88 -19.86 5.16
CA LEU A 237 59.13 -18.60 5.31
C LEU A 237 58.50 -18.15 3.99
N LEU A 238 59.18 -18.34 2.86
CA LEU A 238 58.60 -18.08 1.54
C LEU A 238 57.51 -19.10 1.20
N ILE A 239 57.71 -20.38 1.54
CA ILE A 239 56.70 -21.42 1.36
C ILE A 239 55.49 -21.13 2.25
N SER A 240 55.67 -20.78 3.52
CA SER A 240 54.54 -20.47 4.42
C SER A 240 53.82 -19.20 4.02
N PHE A 241 54.53 -18.18 3.54
CA PHE A 241 53.95 -16.95 3.01
C PHE A 241 53.16 -17.20 1.71
N ALA A 242 53.71 -18.03 0.81
CA ALA A 242 52.99 -18.45 -0.40
C ALA A 242 51.75 -19.28 -0.06
N LEU A 243 51.84 -20.20 0.90
CA LEU A 243 50.69 -21.00 1.37
C LEU A 243 49.65 -20.12 2.05
N ALA A 244 50.07 -19.14 2.85
CA ALA A 244 49.17 -18.16 3.46
C ALA A 244 48.49 -17.29 2.40
N LEU A 245 49.20 -16.87 1.34
CA LEU A 245 48.63 -16.15 0.20
C LEU A 245 47.64 -17.00 -0.60
N ILE A 246 47.93 -18.29 -0.78
CA ILE A 246 47.04 -19.24 -1.45
C ILE A 246 45.78 -19.48 -0.62
N VAL A 247 45.92 -19.70 0.68
CA VAL A 247 44.77 -19.89 1.59
C VAL A 247 43.96 -18.59 1.72
N TRP A 248 44.62 -17.44 1.82
CA TRP A 248 43.95 -16.14 1.85
C TRP A 248 43.23 -15.84 0.53
N GLY A 249 43.85 -16.12 -0.61
CA GLY A 249 43.23 -15.99 -1.93
C GLY A 249 42.04 -16.93 -2.12
N PHE A 250 42.16 -18.19 -1.69
CA PHE A 250 41.06 -19.17 -1.74
C PHE A 250 39.92 -18.83 -0.78
N ALA A 251 40.23 -18.27 0.40
CA ALA A 251 39.23 -17.80 1.36
C ALA A 251 38.55 -16.49 0.91
N PHE A 252 39.25 -15.63 0.17
CA PHE A 252 38.71 -14.37 -0.33
C PHE A 252 37.73 -14.58 -1.51
N ASP A 253 37.97 -15.60 -2.35
CA ASP A 253 37.11 -15.96 -3.48
C ASP A 253 35.74 -16.53 -3.06
N GLN A 254 35.60 -17.00 -1.82
CA GLN A 254 34.35 -17.56 -1.27
C GLN A 254 33.33 -16.51 -0.78
N THR A 255 33.59 -15.20 -0.93
CA THR A 255 32.76 -14.16 -0.30
C THR A 255 31.63 -13.56 -1.15
N HIS A 256 31.51 -13.91 -2.44
CA HIS A 256 30.43 -13.40 -3.30
C HIS A 256 29.52 -14.53 -3.79
N ASN A 257 28.70 -15.08 -2.90
CA ASN A 257 27.74 -16.12 -3.26
C ASN A 257 26.57 -15.51 -4.06
N ILE A 258 26.68 -15.50 -5.39
CA ILE A 258 25.60 -15.14 -6.31
C ILE A 258 24.50 -16.20 -6.23
N MET A 259 23.30 -15.79 -5.84
CA MET A 259 22.13 -16.65 -5.69
C MET A 259 21.01 -16.25 -6.64
N ARG A 260 20.10 -17.20 -6.92
CA ARG A 260 18.87 -16.96 -7.69
C ARG A 260 17.71 -16.85 -6.72
N VAL A 261 16.99 -15.74 -6.78
CA VAL A 261 15.82 -15.47 -5.92
C VAL A 261 14.62 -15.23 -6.81
N ARG A 262 13.48 -15.83 -6.46
CA ARG A 262 12.20 -15.52 -7.09
C ARG A 262 11.61 -14.29 -6.41
N VAL A 263 11.33 -13.25 -7.17
CA VAL A 263 10.65 -12.05 -6.70
C VAL A 263 9.20 -12.12 -7.18
N PRO A 264 8.22 -12.30 -6.27
CA PRO A 264 6.80 -12.27 -6.60
C PRO A 264 6.26 -10.83 -6.69
N ASP A 265 5.03 -10.70 -7.17
CA ASP A 265 4.20 -9.50 -7.10
C ASP A 265 4.78 -8.24 -7.78
N ILE A 266 5.52 -8.41 -8.87
CA ILE A 266 6.05 -7.30 -9.67
C ILE A 266 4.88 -6.70 -10.48
N PRO A 267 4.57 -5.40 -10.34
CA PRO A 267 3.45 -4.79 -11.06
C PRO A 267 3.71 -4.77 -12.58
N LEU A 268 2.78 -5.31 -13.35
CA LEU A 268 2.83 -5.31 -14.82
C LEU A 268 2.19 -4.03 -15.37
N ARG A 269 2.95 -3.28 -16.17
CA ARG A 269 2.46 -2.12 -16.92
C ARG A 269 2.37 -2.44 -18.40
N VAL A 270 1.26 -2.07 -19.02
CA VAL A 270 1.11 -2.17 -20.47
C VAL A 270 1.36 -0.79 -21.08
N GLU A 271 2.28 -0.71 -22.04
CA GLU A 271 2.69 0.54 -22.68
C GLU A 271 2.42 0.50 -24.19
N GLY A 272 2.31 1.68 -24.81
CA GLY A 272 2.19 1.78 -26.27
C GLY A 272 0.84 1.37 -26.84
N LEU A 273 -0.25 1.53 -26.08
CA LEU A 273 -1.61 1.28 -26.56
C LEU A 273 -1.92 2.18 -27.78
N PRO A 274 -2.31 1.62 -28.94
CA PRO A 274 -2.69 2.41 -30.10
C PRO A 274 -3.87 3.35 -29.81
N PRO A 275 -3.94 4.53 -30.44
CA PRO A 275 -5.11 5.40 -30.35
C PRO A 275 -6.37 4.65 -30.83
N ASP A 276 -7.52 4.95 -30.22
CA ASP A 276 -8.82 4.34 -30.55
C ASP A 276 -8.89 2.82 -30.36
N THR A 277 -8.06 2.24 -29.48
CA THR A 277 -8.13 0.83 -29.10
C THR A 277 -8.21 0.65 -27.58
N GLN A 278 -8.76 -0.48 -27.15
CA GLN A 278 -8.86 -0.86 -25.74
C GLN A 278 -8.52 -2.34 -25.57
N ILE A 279 -7.89 -2.68 -24.44
CA ILE A 279 -7.60 -4.06 -24.06
C ILE A 279 -8.87 -4.67 -23.46
N ILE A 280 -9.34 -5.79 -24.03
CA ILE A 280 -10.52 -6.52 -23.55
C ILE A 280 -10.17 -7.79 -22.77
N SER A 281 -8.93 -8.27 -22.86
CA SER A 281 -8.48 -9.36 -22.00
C SER A 281 -8.21 -8.87 -20.58
N SER A 282 -8.25 -9.79 -19.61
CA SER A 282 -7.86 -9.54 -18.22
C SER A 282 -6.44 -10.06 -17.97
N PRO A 283 -5.38 -9.30 -18.30
CA PRO A 283 -4.02 -9.71 -17.99
C PRO A 283 -3.80 -9.73 -16.46
N PRO A 284 -2.84 -10.53 -15.97
CA PRO A 284 -2.48 -10.52 -14.56
C PRO A 284 -1.94 -9.15 -14.17
N SER A 285 -2.38 -8.62 -13.03
CA SER A 285 -1.91 -7.32 -12.50
C SER A 285 -0.47 -7.38 -11.99
N THR A 286 0.02 -8.58 -11.66
CA THR A 286 1.39 -8.83 -11.21
C THR A 286 2.01 -10.02 -11.93
N VAL A 287 3.34 -10.00 -12.02
CA VAL A 287 4.16 -11.10 -12.54
C VAL A 287 5.27 -11.44 -11.55
N SER A 288 5.87 -12.60 -11.70
CA SER A 288 7.07 -12.97 -10.96
C SER A 288 8.30 -12.88 -11.87
N ALA A 289 9.48 -12.74 -11.28
CA ALA A 289 10.72 -12.87 -12.03
C ALA A 289 11.78 -13.61 -11.22
N ILE A 290 12.61 -14.39 -11.90
CA ILE A 290 13.82 -14.98 -11.31
C ILE A 290 14.96 -14.00 -11.54
N VAL A 291 15.59 -13.57 -10.45
CA VAL A 291 16.68 -12.60 -10.48
C VAL A 291 17.94 -13.20 -9.87
N GLN A 292 19.09 -12.81 -10.40
CA GLN A 292 20.39 -13.15 -9.86
C GLN A 292 20.92 -11.97 -9.04
N THR A 293 21.24 -12.22 -7.77
CA THR A 293 21.67 -11.21 -6.80
C THR A 293 22.64 -11.81 -5.78
N THR A 294 23.18 -11.00 -4.87
CA THR A 294 24.00 -11.46 -3.75
C THR A 294 23.15 -11.68 -2.49
N GLU A 295 23.67 -12.44 -1.53
CA GLU A 295 23.00 -12.68 -0.24
C GLU A 295 22.61 -11.38 0.48
N ASP A 296 23.52 -10.40 0.52
CA ASP A 296 23.28 -9.09 1.16
C ASP A 296 22.13 -8.33 0.50
N GLN A 297 22.08 -8.32 -0.85
CA GLN A 297 21.05 -7.59 -1.60
C GLN A 297 19.70 -8.30 -1.59
N SER A 298 19.67 -9.63 -1.48
CA SER A 298 18.43 -10.43 -1.44
C SER A 298 17.46 -9.96 -0.36
N SER A 299 17.98 -9.58 0.81
CA SER A 299 17.21 -9.09 1.95
C SER A 299 16.56 -7.71 1.74
N THR A 300 17.03 -6.97 0.74
CA THR A 300 16.57 -5.61 0.40
C THR A 300 15.68 -5.57 -0.85
N LEU A 301 15.55 -6.69 -1.55
CA LEU A 301 14.70 -6.79 -2.73
C LEU A 301 13.23 -6.64 -2.34
N THR A 302 12.56 -5.69 -2.98
CA THR A 302 11.11 -5.51 -2.88
C THR A 302 10.51 -5.54 -4.28
N SER A 303 9.23 -5.93 -4.41
CA SER A 303 8.54 -5.94 -5.70
C SER A 303 8.59 -4.58 -6.41
N ASN A 304 8.57 -3.48 -5.65
CA ASN A 304 8.67 -2.11 -6.17
C ASN A 304 10.05 -1.75 -6.75
N SER A 305 11.09 -2.55 -6.51
CA SER A 305 12.42 -2.37 -7.12
C SER A 305 12.52 -2.93 -8.54
N PHE A 306 11.41 -3.48 -9.05
CA PHE A 306 11.30 -4.04 -10.39
C PHE A 306 10.13 -3.38 -11.15
N GLN A 307 10.28 -3.27 -12.47
CA GLN A 307 9.24 -2.80 -13.37
C GLN A 307 9.06 -3.83 -14.48
N ALA A 308 7.86 -4.41 -14.58
CA ALA A 308 7.50 -5.30 -15.68
C ALA A 308 6.70 -4.50 -16.72
N VAL A 309 7.12 -4.56 -17.98
CA VAL A 309 6.50 -3.83 -19.09
C VAL A 309 6.15 -4.79 -20.23
N ALA A 310 4.90 -4.75 -20.69
CA ALA A 310 4.44 -5.36 -21.93
C ALA A 310 4.09 -4.24 -22.93
N SER A 311 4.76 -4.22 -24.10
CA SER A 311 4.56 -3.15 -25.10
C SER A 311 3.64 -3.60 -26.23
N LEU A 312 2.61 -2.79 -26.50
CA LEU A 312 1.66 -2.93 -27.61
C LEU A 312 1.97 -2.00 -28.79
N GLN A 313 3.12 -1.33 -28.76
CA GLN A 313 3.48 -0.34 -29.76
C GLN A 313 3.55 -0.96 -31.16
N GLY A 314 2.74 -0.43 -32.09
CA GLY A 314 2.68 -0.89 -33.47
C GLY A 314 1.83 -2.14 -33.70
N MET A 315 1.12 -2.65 -32.67
CA MET A 315 0.16 -3.74 -32.83
C MET A 315 -1.20 -3.21 -33.29
N GLY A 316 -1.88 -3.94 -34.17
CA GLY A 316 -3.26 -3.65 -34.60
C GLY A 316 -4.30 -4.37 -33.73
N PRO A 317 -5.60 -4.23 -34.02
CA PRO A 317 -6.64 -5.02 -33.36
C PRO A 317 -6.44 -6.53 -33.52
N GLY A 318 -6.85 -7.31 -32.51
CA GLY A 318 -6.73 -8.76 -32.46
C GLY A 318 -6.04 -9.28 -31.19
N VAL A 319 -5.90 -10.60 -31.09
CA VAL A 319 -5.18 -11.27 -30.00
C VAL A 319 -3.68 -11.30 -30.30
N HIS A 320 -2.88 -10.78 -29.39
CA HIS A 320 -1.41 -10.72 -29.50
C HIS A 320 -0.74 -11.36 -28.29
N ARG A 321 0.28 -12.17 -28.55
CA ARG A 321 1.16 -12.70 -27.50
C ARG A 321 2.35 -11.77 -27.32
N VAL A 322 2.40 -11.06 -26.19
CA VAL A 322 3.35 -9.98 -25.95
C VAL A 322 4.41 -10.41 -24.94
N PRO A 323 5.71 -10.29 -25.26
CA PRO A 323 6.77 -10.60 -24.32
C PRO A 323 6.84 -9.57 -23.19
N ILE A 324 7.04 -10.06 -21.96
CA ILE A 324 7.19 -9.23 -20.77
C ILE A 324 8.66 -8.90 -20.57
N ARG A 325 8.99 -7.62 -20.47
CA ARG A 325 10.35 -7.15 -20.14
C ARG A 325 10.37 -6.68 -18.70
N VAL A 326 11.22 -7.28 -17.88
CA VAL A 326 11.38 -6.89 -16.47
C VAL A 326 12.74 -6.21 -16.30
N SER A 327 12.72 -4.99 -15.78
CA SER A 327 13.92 -4.23 -15.43
C SER A 327 14.01 -4.05 -13.91
N SER A 328 15.23 -3.99 -13.40
CA SER A 328 15.49 -3.67 -11.99
C SER A 328 16.01 -2.23 -11.87
N SER A 329 15.58 -1.51 -10.84
CA SER A 329 16.14 -0.20 -10.48
C SER A 329 17.44 -0.31 -9.68
N ILE A 330 17.83 -1.52 -9.25
CA ILE A 330 19.03 -1.75 -8.43
C ILE A 330 20.20 -2.10 -9.35
N PRO A 331 21.30 -1.31 -9.34
CA PRO A 331 22.52 -1.66 -10.06
C PRO A 331 23.05 -3.00 -9.51
N GLN A 332 23.41 -3.94 -10.40
CA GLN A 332 23.94 -5.28 -10.10
C GLN A 332 22.92 -6.41 -9.86
N VAL A 333 21.62 -6.16 -9.98
CA VAL A 333 20.60 -7.22 -10.05
C VAL A 333 20.34 -7.56 -11.50
N LEU A 334 20.69 -8.79 -11.90
CA LEU A 334 20.41 -9.28 -13.26
C LEU A 334 19.08 -10.04 -13.25
N VAL A 335 18.12 -9.54 -14.01
CA VAL A 335 16.86 -10.27 -14.23
C VAL A 335 17.12 -11.38 -15.25
N LEU A 336 16.86 -12.62 -14.88
CA LEU A 336 17.10 -13.78 -15.74
C LEU A 336 15.87 -14.07 -16.60
N GLU A 337 14.74 -14.39 -15.95
CA GLU A 337 13.56 -14.91 -16.62
C GLU A 337 12.30 -14.35 -15.95
N PRO A 338 11.43 -13.61 -16.68
CA PRO A 338 10.09 -13.29 -16.23
C PRO A 338 9.19 -14.52 -16.28
N ASP A 339 8.29 -14.63 -15.30
CA ASP A 339 7.35 -15.73 -15.13
C ASP A 339 5.94 -15.15 -14.94
N PRO A 340 5.06 -15.17 -15.97
CA PRO A 340 5.26 -15.75 -17.30
C PRO A 340 6.13 -14.89 -18.24
N GLU A 341 6.74 -15.52 -19.26
CA GLU A 341 7.54 -14.81 -20.27
C GLU A 341 6.72 -13.95 -21.23
N THR A 342 5.47 -14.36 -21.49
CA THR A 342 4.54 -13.69 -22.40
C THR A 342 3.17 -13.57 -21.78
N VAL A 343 2.45 -12.49 -22.10
CA VAL A 343 1.05 -12.29 -21.76
C VAL A 343 0.22 -12.21 -23.05
N ASP A 344 -0.91 -12.91 -23.08
CA ASP A 344 -1.86 -12.82 -24.18
C ASP A 344 -2.77 -11.59 -23.95
N LEU A 345 -2.67 -10.61 -24.86
CA LEU A 345 -3.40 -9.34 -24.81
C LEU A 345 -4.32 -9.25 -26.03
N GLU A 346 -5.61 -9.00 -25.78
CA GLU A 346 -6.59 -8.83 -26.85
C GLU A 346 -6.95 -7.36 -27.00
N LEU A 347 -6.66 -6.83 -28.20
CA LEU A 347 -6.90 -5.44 -28.58
C LEU A 347 -8.16 -5.35 -29.45
N ALA A 348 -9.10 -4.52 -29.04
CA ALA A 348 -10.30 -4.23 -29.82
C ALA A 348 -10.35 -2.74 -30.19
N PRO A 349 -10.86 -2.39 -31.40
CA PRO A 349 -11.08 -1.00 -31.75
C PRO A 349 -12.25 -0.43 -30.94
N ILE A 350 -12.14 0.83 -30.56
CA ILE A 350 -13.23 1.57 -29.92
C ILE A 350 -14.14 2.07 -31.04
N ILE A 351 -15.40 1.64 -31.01
CA ILE A 351 -16.42 2.10 -31.94
C ILE A 351 -17.47 2.94 -31.23
N THR A 352 -18.14 3.78 -32.01
CA THR A 352 -19.26 4.60 -31.55
C THR A 352 -20.52 4.21 -32.30
N ARG A 353 -21.58 3.82 -31.56
CA ARG A 353 -22.87 3.40 -32.13
C ARG A 353 -24.00 4.15 -31.41
N SER A 354 -24.99 4.65 -32.15
CA SER A 354 -26.19 5.25 -31.54
C SER A 354 -27.29 4.20 -31.42
N LEU A 355 -27.78 3.97 -30.19
CA LEU A 355 -28.83 3.00 -29.90
C LEU A 355 -30.05 3.69 -29.26
N PRO A 356 -31.28 3.21 -29.52
CA PRO A 356 -32.47 3.68 -28.83
C PRO A 356 -32.42 3.29 -27.34
N ILE A 357 -33.00 4.12 -26.49
CA ILE A 357 -33.10 3.87 -25.05
C ILE A 357 -34.46 3.25 -24.76
N ASN A 358 -34.44 2.08 -24.11
CA ASN A 358 -35.63 1.40 -23.62
C ASN A 358 -35.85 1.74 -22.14
N VAL A 359 -37.11 1.85 -21.71
CA VAL A 359 -37.44 1.99 -20.29
C VAL A 359 -37.87 0.64 -19.76
N ASN A 360 -37.09 0.09 -18.83
CA ASN A 360 -37.44 -1.13 -18.12
C ASN A 360 -38.14 -0.75 -16.82
N LEU A 361 -39.45 -0.99 -16.75
CA LEU A 361 -40.28 -0.68 -15.60
C LEU A 361 -40.29 -1.88 -14.65
N ASP A 362 -39.69 -1.71 -13.49
CA ASP A 362 -39.83 -2.65 -12.38
C ASP A 362 -41.16 -2.37 -11.66
N GLN A 363 -42.13 -3.27 -11.86
CA GLN A 363 -43.48 -3.18 -11.31
C GLN A 363 -43.61 -3.81 -9.92
N GLN A 364 -42.51 -4.32 -9.33
CA GLN A 364 -42.56 -4.84 -7.99
C GLN A 364 -42.94 -3.74 -7.00
N GLY A 365 -43.97 -3.98 -6.17
CA GLY A 365 -44.50 -2.98 -5.23
C GLY A 365 -45.33 -1.86 -5.89
N PHE A 366 -45.59 -1.93 -7.21
CA PHE A 366 -46.44 -0.94 -7.87
C PHE A 366 -47.89 -1.06 -7.36
N PRO A 367 -48.50 0.01 -6.80
CA PRO A 367 -49.81 -0.12 -6.19
C PRO A 367 -50.90 -0.45 -7.22
N ALA A 368 -51.65 -1.55 -7.00
CA ALA A 368 -52.66 -2.07 -7.94
C ALA A 368 -53.81 -1.11 -8.28
N ALA A 369 -54.00 -0.05 -7.48
CA ALA A 369 -54.97 1.02 -7.75
C ALA A 369 -54.54 1.99 -8.86
N TYR A 370 -53.31 1.88 -9.36
CA TYR A 370 -52.73 2.75 -10.38
C TYR A 370 -52.36 1.96 -11.62
N GLN A 371 -52.27 2.67 -12.75
CA GLN A 371 -51.86 2.10 -14.02
C GLN A 371 -50.97 3.06 -14.80
N VAL A 372 -50.08 2.48 -15.61
CA VAL A 372 -49.32 3.24 -16.60
C VAL A 372 -50.25 3.61 -17.75
N SER A 373 -50.52 4.91 -17.90
CA SER A 373 -51.54 5.46 -18.80
C SER A 373 -51.06 5.73 -20.23
N GLY A 374 -49.80 5.39 -20.55
CA GLY A 374 -49.17 5.59 -21.85
C GLY A 374 -47.72 5.09 -21.87
N PRO A 375 -47.04 5.10 -23.03
CA PRO A 375 -45.67 4.62 -23.11
C PRO A 375 -44.73 5.44 -22.23
N ALA A 376 -43.80 4.77 -21.55
CA ALA A 376 -42.69 5.44 -20.91
C ALA A 376 -41.74 5.99 -21.98
N VAL A 377 -41.36 7.26 -21.85
CA VAL A 377 -40.50 7.95 -22.83
C VAL A 377 -39.28 8.54 -22.14
N THR A 378 -38.17 8.60 -22.87
CA THR A 378 -36.93 9.23 -22.40
C THR A 378 -36.61 10.48 -23.21
N PHE A 379 -35.89 11.40 -22.58
CA PHE A 379 -35.29 12.54 -23.27
C PHE A 379 -33.80 12.65 -22.89
N PRO A 380 -32.88 12.50 -23.86
CA PRO A 380 -33.08 12.09 -25.26
C PRO A 380 -33.61 10.65 -25.42
N MET A 381 -34.09 10.29 -26.62
CA MET A 381 -34.59 8.94 -26.96
C MET A 381 -33.50 7.95 -27.40
N THR A 382 -32.30 8.46 -27.66
CA THR A 382 -31.15 7.67 -28.12
C THR A 382 -29.93 8.01 -27.26
N ALA A 383 -29.09 7.01 -27.02
CA ALA A 383 -27.79 7.17 -26.39
C ALA A 383 -26.69 6.81 -27.38
N THR A 384 -25.57 7.52 -27.27
CA THR A 384 -24.34 7.19 -27.97
C THR A 384 -23.54 6.22 -27.11
N VAL A 385 -23.24 5.06 -27.68
CA VAL A 385 -22.48 3.98 -27.06
C VAL A 385 -21.05 4.06 -27.58
N ASN A 386 -20.09 4.18 -26.67
CA ASN A 386 -18.66 4.18 -26.97
C ASN A 386 -17.98 3.05 -26.22
N GLY A 387 -17.32 2.14 -26.94
CA GLY A 387 -16.62 1.02 -26.32
C GLY A 387 -16.00 0.05 -27.34
N PRO A 388 -15.37 -1.03 -26.86
CA PRO A 388 -14.76 -2.05 -27.71
C PRO A 388 -15.78 -2.71 -28.63
N GLU A 389 -15.48 -2.84 -29.93
CA GLU A 389 -16.38 -3.44 -30.94
C GLU A 389 -17.01 -4.79 -30.50
N PRO A 390 -16.26 -5.78 -29.97
CA PRO A 390 -16.84 -7.05 -29.56
C PRO A 390 -17.84 -6.93 -28.41
N LEU A 391 -17.69 -5.95 -27.52
CA LEU A 391 -18.62 -5.70 -26.42
C LEU A 391 -19.82 -4.89 -26.90
N VAL A 392 -19.62 -3.93 -27.80
CA VAL A 392 -20.72 -3.15 -28.40
C VAL A 392 -21.64 -4.05 -29.22
N ASP A 393 -21.11 -5.10 -29.85
CA ASP A 393 -21.90 -6.10 -30.58
C ASP A 393 -22.69 -7.05 -29.67
N GLN A 394 -22.28 -7.21 -28.40
CA GLN A 394 -23.05 -7.98 -27.40
C GLN A 394 -24.23 -7.20 -26.83
N ILE A 395 -24.27 -5.87 -27.02
CA ILE A 395 -25.36 -5.04 -26.51
C ILE A 395 -26.65 -5.42 -27.22
N ASN A 396 -27.60 -5.98 -26.46
CA ASN A 396 -28.95 -6.23 -26.92
C ASN A 396 -29.79 -4.95 -26.85
N GLN A 397 -29.66 -4.20 -25.75
CA GLN A 397 -30.36 -2.91 -25.59
C GLN A 397 -29.65 -1.98 -24.60
N VAL A 398 -29.88 -0.68 -24.77
CA VAL A 398 -29.59 0.33 -23.75
C VAL A 398 -30.88 0.62 -23.01
N GLN A 399 -30.85 0.55 -21.67
CA GLN A 399 -32.06 0.70 -20.86
C GLN A 399 -31.88 1.65 -19.69
N ALA A 400 -32.98 2.30 -19.30
CA ALA A 400 -33.13 2.96 -18.01
C ALA A 400 -34.05 2.10 -17.14
N ARG A 401 -33.55 1.66 -15.98
CA ARG A 401 -34.35 0.88 -15.02
C ARG A 401 -35.08 1.83 -14.08
N VAL A 402 -36.41 1.75 -14.07
CA VAL A 402 -37.28 2.60 -13.25
C VAL A 402 -38.11 1.73 -12.33
N SER A 403 -37.92 1.88 -11.02
CA SER A 403 -38.76 1.24 -10.01
C SER A 403 -40.06 2.03 -9.81
N LEU A 404 -41.18 1.32 -9.77
CA LEU A 404 -42.51 1.86 -9.52
C LEU A 404 -43.04 1.55 -8.12
N ASP A 405 -42.18 1.08 -7.21
CA ASP A 405 -42.56 0.76 -5.84
C ASP A 405 -43.18 1.97 -5.12
N GLY A 406 -44.43 1.81 -4.64
CA GLY A 406 -45.18 2.87 -3.96
C GLY A 406 -45.53 4.10 -4.82
N VAL A 407 -45.28 4.08 -6.13
CA VAL A 407 -45.50 5.24 -7.00
C VAL A 407 -46.99 5.45 -7.30
N THR A 408 -47.49 6.65 -7.01
CA THR A 408 -48.91 7.03 -7.17
C THR A 408 -49.15 8.19 -8.17
N SER A 409 -48.08 8.78 -8.69
CA SER A 409 -48.15 9.92 -9.63
C SER A 409 -47.14 9.76 -10.76
N SER A 410 -47.28 10.56 -11.83
CA SER A 410 -46.41 10.45 -12.99
C SER A 410 -44.94 10.72 -12.64
N VAL A 411 -44.04 9.80 -12.98
CA VAL A 411 -42.59 9.91 -12.74
C VAL A 411 -41.97 10.83 -13.80
N ARG A 412 -41.13 11.78 -13.38
CA ARG A 412 -40.38 12.70 -14.27
C ARG A 412 -38.99 13.00 -13.73
N GLU A 413 -38.19 11.96 -13.59
CA GLU A 413 -36.89 12.00 -12.91
C GLU A 413 -35.76 11.57 -13.85
N ARG A 414 -34.52 11.73 -13.40
CA ARG A 414 -33.34 11.30 -14.15
C ARG A 414 -32.91 9.92 -13.70
N TYR A 415 -32.63 9.05 -14.65
CA TYR A 415 -32.17 7.68 -14.41
C TYR A 415 -30.87 7.44 -15.17
N ALA A 416 -29.95 6.70 -14.55
CA ALA A 416 -28.74 6.23 -15.19
C ALA A 416 -29.07 5.23 -16.31
N LEU A 417 -28.31 5.30 -17.39
CA LEU A 417 -28.39 4.32 -18.47
C LEU A 417 -27.47 3.14 -18.23
N GLU A 418 -27.94 1.97 -18.62
CA GLU A 418 -27.17 0.73 -18.59
C GLU A 418 -27.23 0.09 -19.99
N ALA A 419 -26.09 -0.37 -20.50
CA ALA A 419 -26.05 -1.25 -21.65
C ALA A 419 -26.13 -2.69 -21.13
N VAL A 420 -27.07 -3.48 -21.65
CA VAL A 420 -27.27 -4.86 -21.25
C VAL A 420 -27.12 -5.83 -22.42
N ASP A 421 -26.62 -7.02 -22.11
CA ASP A 421 -26.51 -8.13 -23.06
C ASP A 421 -27.86 -8.85 -23.31
N SER A 422 -27.83 -9.96 -24.04
CA SER A 422 -29.01 -10.80 -24.30
C SER A 422 -29.59 -11.47 -23.06
N GLU A 423 -28.81 -11.63 -22.00
CA GLU A 423 -29.23 -12.20 -20.71
C GLU A 423 -29.74 -11.11 -19.75
N GLY A 424 -29.66 -9.84 -20.15
CA GLY A 424 -30.04 -8.68 -19.34
C GLY A 424 -28.98 -8.28 -18.31
N GLN A 425 -27.76 -8.79 -18.42
CA GLN A 425 -26.65 -8.42 -17.54
C GLN A 425 -25.99 -7.11 -18.00
N PRO A 426 -25.62 -6.22 -17.07
CA PRO A 426 -24.97 -4.96 -17.42
C PRO A 426 -23.54 -5.18 -17.93
N ILE A 427 -23.14 -4.40 -18.93
CA ILE A 427 -21.77 -4.39 -19.48
C ILE A 427 -21.08 -3.07 -19.04
N PRO A 428 -20.43 -3.03 -17.87
CA PRO A 428 -19.91 -1.80 -17.26
C PRO A 428 -18.75 -1.15 -18.03
N GLU A 429 -18.07 -1.88 -18.91
CA GLU A 429 -16.96 -1.39 -19.73
C GLU A 429 -17.41 -0.41 -20.83
N ILE A 430 -18.72 -0.37 -21.13
CA ILE A 430 -19.31 0.48 -22.16
C ILE A 430 -19.60 1.88 -21.61
N LYS A 431 -19.12 2.91 -22.32
CA LYS A 431 -19.41 4.31 -21.99
C LYS A 431 -20.64 4.78 -22.75
N LEU A 432 -21.59 5.37 -22.03
CA LEU A 432 -22.84 5.91 -22.58
C LEU A 432 -22.85 7.43 -22.49
N ASP A 433 -23.28 8.07 -23.57
CA ASP A 433 -23.50 9.52 -23.65
C ASP A 433 -24.92 9.82 -24.16
N PRO A 434 -25.80 10.43 -23.34
CA PRO A 434 -25.57 10.86 -21.97
C PRO A 434 -25.54 9.68 -20.97
N THR A 435 -24.93 9.88 -19.80
CA THR A 435 -24.89 8.87 -18.73
C THR A 435 -26.24 8.72 -18.01
N GLU A 436 -27.05 9.77 -18.01
CA GLU A 436 -28.39 9.81 -17.42
C GLU A 436 -29.39 10.43 -18.41
N VAL A 437 -30.64 9.98 -18.35
CA VAL A 437 -31.73 10.55 -19.14
C VAL A 437 -32.93 10.86 -18.28
N GLN A 438 -33.70 11.87 -18.70
CA GLN A 438 -34.98 12.13 -18.06
C GLN A 438 -36.00 11.10 -18.55
N VAL A 439 -36.59 10.36 -17.63
CA VAL A 439 -37.65 9.38 -17.93
C VAL A 439 -38.99 9.94 -17.48
N ASN A 440 -39.97 9.91 -18.37
CA ASN A 440 -41.35 10.29 -18.09
C ASN A 440 -42.27 9.07 -18.19
N VAL A 441 -42.79 8.63 -17.04
CA VAL A 441 -43.74 7.51 -16.95
C VAL A 441 -45.12 8.08 -16.54
N PRO A 442 -46.09 8.14 -17.46
CA PRO A 442 -47.39 8.74 -17.16
C PRO A 442 -48.26 7.77 -16.35
N ILE A 443 -48.46 8.05 -15.07
CA ILE A 443 -49.24 7.21 -14.14
C ILE A 443 -50.57 7.88 -13.82
N ARG A 444 -51.65 7.09 -13.81
CA ARG A 444 -53.01 7.51 -13.41
C ARG A 444 -53.63 6.51 -12.46
N GLN A 445 -54.48 7.01 -11.57
CA GLN A 445 -55.33 6.17 -10.74
C GLN A 445 -56.40 5.50 -11.62
N ARG A 446 -56.66 4.22 -11.36
CA ARG A 446 -57.73 3.46 -11.98
C ARG A 446 -59.09 3.89 -11.41
N VAL A 447 -60.14 3.80 -12.21
CA VAL A 447 -61.51 4.13 -11.78
C VAL A 447 -62.20 2.95 -11.10
N ASP A 448 -61.73 1.73 -11.37
CA ASP A 448 -62.26 0.48 -10.84
C ASP A 448 -61.45 -0.04 -9.64
N ALA A 449 -60.50 0.75 -9.13
CA ALA A 449 -59.66 0.34 -8.01
C ALA A 449 -59.31 1.50 -7.06
N ARG A 450 -59.28 1.20 -5.76
CA ARG A 450 -58.99 2.18 -4.70
C ARG A 450 -58.26 1.53 -3.53
N THR A 451 -57.14 2.11 -3.10
CA THR A 451 -56.42 1.64 -1.91
C THR A 451 -57.04 2.21 -0.63
N VAL A 452 -57.28 1.34 0.35
CA VAL A 452 -57.85 1.68 1.66
C VAL A 452 -57.06 1.02 2.78
N SER A 453 -57.10 1.59 3.98
CA SER A 453 -56.49 0.99 5.18
C SER A 453 -57.35 -0.14 5.74
N VAL A 454 -56.73 -1.17 6.31
CA VAL A 454 -57.46 -2.26 6.98
C VAL A 454 -57.52 -1.98 8.48
N ARG A 455 -58.72 -2.07 9.06
CA ARG A 455 -58.94 -1.89 10.50
C ARG A 455 -59.47 -3.19 11.11
N ALA A 456 -58.72 -3.75 12.05
CA ALA A 456 -59.19 -4.91 12.80
C ALA A 456 -60.22 -4.52 13.85
N ILE A 457 -61.30 -5.31 13.94
CA ILE A 457 -62.36 -5.13 14.94
C ILE A 457 -62.22 -6.20 16.02
N PRO A 458 -61.84 -5.86 17.27
CA PRO A 458 -61.82 -6.83 18.35
C PRO A 458 -63.25 -7.15 18.82
N ASN A 459 -63.49 -8.40 19.19
CA ASN A 459 -64.72 -8.86 19.81
C ASN A 459 -64.46 -9.32 21.24
N GLY A 460 -65.26 -8.81 22.17
CA GLY A 460 -65.09 -9.06 23.60
C GLY A 460 -63.91 -8.30 24.21
N THR A 461 -63.65 -8.58 25.49
CA THR A 461 -62.51 -8.07 26.24
C THR A 461 -61.69 -9.23 26.77
N PRO A 462 -60.35 -9.12 26.88
CA PRO A 462 -59.52 -10.18 27.45
C PRO A 462 -59.95 -10.58 28.87
N PRO A 463 -59.60 -11.79 29.34
CA PRO A 463 -59.89 -12.24 30.70
C PRO A 463 -59.37 -11.26 31.77
N ALA A 464 -59.98 -11.30 32.95
CA ALA A 464 -59.57 -10.46 34.09
C ALA A 464 -58.06 -10.61 34.37
N GLY A 465 -57.38 -9.48 34.59
CA GLY A 465 -55.92 -9.43 34.77
C GLY A 465 -55.13 -9.27 33.47
N TYR A 466 -55.76 -9.31 32.30
CA TYR A 466 -55.13 -9.03 31.01
C TYR A 466 -55.72 -7.78 30.34
N TRP A 467 -55.04 -7.27 29.32
CA TRP A 467 -55.53 -6.18 28.46
C TRP A 467 -54.95 -6.29 27.04
N LEU A 468 -55.70 -5.78 26.07
CA LEU A 468 -55.26 -5.68 24.67
C LEU A 468 -54.27 -4.52 24.56
N SER A 469 -53.00 -4.85 24.36
CA SER A 469 -51.92 -3.85 24.31
C SER A 469 -51.70 -3.30 22.91
N ASP A 470 -51.88 -4.13 21.89
CA ASP A 470 -51.76 -3.76 20.48
C ASP A 470 -52.68 -4.63 19.62
N LEU A 471 -53.18 -4.06 18.53
CA LEU A 471 -53.96 -4.78 17.52
C LEU A 471 -53.46 -4.37 16.14
N SER A 472 -52.61 -5.21 15.55
CA SER A 472 -51.97 -4.94 14.26
C SER A 472 -52.51 -5.86 13.17
N VAL A 473 -52.50 -5.35 11.94
CA VAL A 473 -52.99 -6.06 10.75
C VAL A 473 -51.92 -6.06 9.67
N THR A 474 -51.72 -7.22 9.05
CA THR A 474 -50.81 -7.38 7.91
C THR A 474 -51.57 -8.02 6.74
N PRO A 475 -51.64 -7.36 5.56
CA PRO A 475 -51.16 -6.01 5.27
C PRO A 475 -52.03 -4.91 5.90
N ALA A 476 -51.42 -3.76 6.23
CA ALA A 476 -52.12 -2.63 6.84
C ALA A 476 -53.03 -1.84 5.86
N SER A 477 -52.89 -2.10 4.56
CA SER A 477 -53.72 -1.53 3.49
C SER A 477 -53.90 -2.53 2.37
N VAL A 478 -55.04 -2.46 1.69
CA VAL A 478 -55.39 -3.33 0.55
C VAL A 478 -55.96 -2.49 -0.58
N THR A 479 -55.86 -2.99 -1.82
CA THR A 479 -56.52 -2.36 -2.95
C THR A 479 -57.87 -3.02 -3.17
N LEU A 480 -58.93 -2.24 -3.11
CA LEU A 480 -60.28 -2.69 -3.46
C LEU A 480 -60.52 -2.52 -4.94
N GLN A 481 -61.07 -3.54 -5.60
CA GLN A 481 -61.47 -3.53 -6.99
C GLN A 481 -62.98 -3.80 -7.11
N GLY A 482 -63.69 -3.00 -7.91
CA GLY A 482 -65.13 -3.12 -8.10
C GLY A 482 -65.71 -1.94 -8.89
N ASP A 483 -67.04 -1.86 -8.97
CA ASP A 483 -67.71 -0.75 -9.65
C ASP A 483 -67.49 0.57 -8.91
N SER A 484 -67.27 1.66 -9.65
CA SER A 484 -67.00 3.00 -9.08
C SER A 484 -68.07 3.41 -8.06
N SER A 485 -69.35 3.15 -8.33
CA SER A 485 -70.45 3.50 -7.42
C SER A 485 -70.45 2.73 -6.10
N GLN A 486 -69.80 1.57 -6.05
CA GLN A 486 -69.63 0.76 -4.84
C GLN A 486 -68.36 1.16 -4.09
N LEU A 487 -67.27 1.42 -4.82
CA LEU A 487 -66.01 1.91 -4.25
C LEU A 487 -66.14 3.32 -3.63
N ASP A 488 -67.05 4.15 -4.14
CA ASP A 488 -67.38 5.46 -3.56
C ASP A 488 -68.12 5.34 -2.23
N GLN A 489 -68.85 4.24 -2.00
CA GLN A 489 -69.50 3.96 -0.71
C GLN A 489 -68.51 3.48 0.34
N VAL A 490 -67.38 2.90 -0.08
CA VAL A 490 -66.31 2.52 0.83
C VAL A 490 -65.53 3.77 1.23
N GLY A 491 -65.33 3.95 2.53
CA GLY A 491 -64.57 5.07 3.08
C GLY A 491 -63.05 4.95 2.83
N SER A 492 -62.26 5.57 3.69
CA SER A 492 -60.79 5.45 3.66
C SER A 492 -60.27 4.14 4.26
N TYR A 493 -61.15 3.32 4.83
CA TYR A 493 -60.82 2.05 5.48
C TYR A 493 -61.85 0.97 5.20
N VAL A 494 -61.43 -0.29 5.37
CA VAL A 494 -62.26 -1.49 5.40
C VAL A 494 -62.06 -2.20 6.74
N ASP A 495 -63.16 -2.66 7.34
CA ASP A 495 -63.12 -3.39 8.59
C ASP A 495 -62.86 -4.89 8.34
N THR A 496 -62.18 -5.56 9.28
CA THR A 496 -62.17 -7.02 9.31
C THR A 496 -63.47 -7.54 9.93
N LEU A 497 -63.78 -8.81 9.70
CA LEU A 497 -64.72 -9.50 10.58
C LEU A 497 -64.20 -9.48 12.04
N PRO A 498 -65.09 -9.58 13.04
CA PRO A 498 -64.68 -9.45 14.44
C PRO A 498 -63.72 -10.55 14.89
N VAL A 499 -62.68 -10.17 15.64
CA VAL A 499 -61.65 -11.09 16.18
C VAL A 499 -61.90 -11.33 17.66
N ASP A 500 -62.29 -12.53 18.03
CA ASP A 500 -62.59 -12.88 19.42
C ASP A 500 -61.31 -12.91 20.29
N ILE A 501 -61.23 -11.98 21.24
CA ILE A 501 -60.13 -11.89 22.22
C ILE A 501 -60.58 -12.27 23.63
N SER A 502 -61.81 -12.74 23.81
CA SER A 502 -62.42 -12.96 25.13
C SER A 502 -61.73 -14.04 25.97
N GLN A 503 -61.08 -15.02 25.33
CA GLN A 503 -60.35 -16.12 25.98
C GLN A 503 -58.82 -15.97 25.88
N ALA A 504 -58.32 -14.85 25.36
CA ALA A 504 -56.90 -14.69 25.08
C ALA A 504 -56.12 -14.28 26.34
N ALA A 505 -55.28 -15.18 26.85
CA ALA A 505 -54.35 -14.93 27.98
C ALA A 505 -52.89 -14.66 27.52
N GLY A 506 -52.71 -14.45 26.22
CA GLY A 506 -51.43 -14.15 25.55
C GLY A 506 -51.68 -13.77 24.10
N ASP A 507 -50.61 -13.47 23.35
CA ASP A 507 -50.71 -13.01 21.96
C ASP A 507 -51.52 -13.97 21.09
N LEU A 508 -52.52 -13.43 20.39
CA LEU A 508 -53.39 -14.16 19.48
C LEU A 508 -53.06 -13.74 18.04
N LYS A 509 -52.75 -14.74 17.20
CA LYS A 509 -52.57 -14.56 15.75
C LYS A 509 -53.72 -15.26 15.04
N SER A 510 -54.44 -14.54 14.18
CA SER A 510 -55.59 -15.08 13.46
C SER A 510 -55.62 -14.57 12.02
N GLN A 511 -56.07 -15.42 11.10
CA GLN A 511 -56.39 -15.02 9.73
C GLN A 511 -57.87 -14.67 9.65
N VAL A 512 -58.15 -13.41 9.31
CA VAL A 512 -59.49 -12.83 9.48
C VAL A 512 -59.96 -12.28 8.13
N PRO A 513 -61.16 -12.64 7.67
CA PRO A 513 -61.71 -12.09 6.43
C PRO A 513 -61.99 -10.58 6.53
N LEU A 514 -61.95 -9.90 5.38
CA LEU A 514 -62.37 -8.51 5.25
C LEU A 514 -63.90 -8.40 5.09
N ASP A 515 -64.51 -7.43 5.76
CA ASP A 515 -65.93 -7.11 5.62
C ASP A 515 -66.15 -6.22 4.38
N LEU A 516 -66.21 -6.86 3.22
CA LEU A 516 -66.31 -6.20 1.91
C LEU A 516 -67.77 -6.11 1.44
N PRO A 517 -68.20 -4.98 0.84
CA PRO A 517 -69.52 -4.87 0.22
C PRO A 517 -69.63 -5.78 -1.02
N ALA A 518 -70.86 -6.23 -1.31
CA ALA A 518 -71.12 -7.12 -2.44
C ALA A 518 -70.66 -6.50 -3.77
N GLY A 519 -69.83 -7.22 -4.53
CA GLY A 519 -69.29 -6.76 -5.82
C GLY A 519 -67.88 -6.15 -5.73
N VAL A 520 -67.35 -5.93 -4.52
CA VAL A 520 -65.98 -5.46 -4.29
C VAL A 520 -65.08 -6.61 -3.85
N GLN A 521 -63.85 -6.65 -4.37
CA GLN A 521 -62.82 -7.62 -4.00
C GLN A 521 -61.56 -6.89 -3.55
N ALA A 522 -60.85 -7.44 -2.57
CA ALA A 522 -59.53 -6.94 -2.21
C ALA A 522 -58.45 -7.68 -3.03
N ILE A 523 -57.47 -6.94 -3.53
CA ILE A 523 -56.32 -7.45 -4.29
C ILE A 523 -55.01 -6.89 -3.71
N ASP A 524 -53.93 -7.66 -3.86
CA ASP A 524 -52.56 -7.23 -3.58
C ASP A 524 -51.93 -6.47 -4.77
N SER A 525 -50.65 -6.10 -4.64
CA SER A 525 -49.86 -5.44 -5.70
C SER A 525 -49.73 -6.28 -6.96
N GLU A 526 -49.78 -7.61 -6.86
CA GLU A 526 -49.71 -8.53 -7.99
C GLU A 526 -51.09 -8.85 -8.60
N GLY A 527 -52.16 -8.22 -8.09
CA GLY A 527 -53.53 -8.47 -8.52
C GLY A 527 -54.12 -9.79 -8.02
N ARG A 528 -53.47 -10.46 -7.06
CA ARG A 528 -54.00 -11.67 -6.43
C ARG A 528 -55.04 -11.28 -5.40
N ARG A 529 -56.10 -12.08 -5.31
CA ARG A 529 -57.21 -11.84 -4.38
C ARG A 529 -56.76 -12.04 -2.93
N ILE A 530 -57.06 -11.05 -2.10
CA ILE A 530 -56.88 -11.11 -0.65
C ILE A 530 -58.25 -11.38 -0.02
N GLU A 531 -58.43 -12.59 0.49
CA GLU A 531 -59.68 -12.95 1.21
C GLU A 531 -59.56 -12.72 2.71
N THR A 532 -58.36 -12.93 3.26
CA THR A 532 -58.05 -12.79 4.69
C THR A 532 -56.81 -11.95 4.92
N VAL A 533 -56.74 -11.33 6.09
CA VAL A 533 -55.58 -10.59 6.59
C VAL A 533 -55.09 -11.22 7.88
N ASP A 534 -53.79 -11.14 8.14
CA ASP A 534 -53.21 -11.59 9.39
C ASP A 534 -53.42 -10.51 10.46
N VAL A 535 -54.21 -10.84 11.48
CA VAL A 535 -54.44 -9.98 12.65
C VAL A 535 -53.66 -10.52 13.84
N VAL A 536 -52.86 -9.65 14.46
CA VAL A 536 -52.11 -9.96 15.66
C VAL A 536 -52.63 -9.09 16.80
N ALA A 537 -53.36 -9.71 17.73
CA ALA A 537 -53.79 -9.09 18.98
C ALA A 537 -52.76 -9.42 20.07
N ARG A 538 -52.01 -8.41 20.51
CA ARG A 538 -51.05 -8.58 21.61
C ARG A 538 -51.77 -8.41 22.94
N ILE A 539 -51.64 -9.40 23.80
CA ILE A 539 -52.32 -9.42 25.10
C ILE A 539 -51.25 -9.43 26.19
N ALA A 540 -51.29 -8.39 27.03
CA ALA A 540 -50.37 -8.25 28.15
C ALA A 540 -51.10 -8.45 29.47
N ALA A 541 -50.42 -9.04 30.44
CA ALA A 541 -50.89 -9.04 31.83
C ALA A 541 -50.81 -7.61 32.40
N ARG A 542 -51.82 -7.19 33.14
CA ARG A 542 -51.77 -5.98 33.96
C ARG A 542 -50.75 -6.17 35.08
N GLN A 543 -49.97 -5.14 35.37
CA GLN A 543 -49.09 -5.14 36.53
C GLN A 543 -49.86 -4.68 37.77
N GLY A 544 -49.52 -5.24 38.92
CA GLY A 544 -50.08 -4.84 40.20
C GLY A 544 -49.14 -5.17 41.34
N ASP A 545 -49.60 -4.83 42.54
CA ASP A 545 -48.90 -5.10 43.79
C ASP A 545 -49.83 -5.86 44.74
N LEU A 546 -49.29 -6.82 45.49
CA LEU A 546 -50.01 -7.59 46.49
C LEU A 546 -49.18 -7.68 47.76
N ALA A 547 -49.76 -7.24 48.89
CA ALA A 547 -49.14 -7.40 50.20
C ALA A 547 -49.65 -8.68 50.87
N VAL A 548 -48.74 -9.58 51.25
CA VAL A 548 -49.07 -10.82 51.95
C VAL A 548 -48.16 -11.05 53.15
N THR A 549 -48.70 -11.57 54.25
CA THR A 549 -47.92 -12.00 55.41
C THR A 549 -47.62 -13.50 55.31
N ARG A 550 -46.37 -13.91 55.54
CA ARG A 550 -45.95 -15.32 55.50
C ARG A 550 -45.13 -15.73 56.73
N PRO A 551 -45.30 -16.96 57.25
CA PRO A 551 -44.43 -17.49 58.29
C PRO A 551 -43.02 -17.74 57.74
N VAL A 552 -42.02 -17.59 58.61
CA VAL A 552 -40.63 -17.94 58.29
C VAL A 552 -40.41 -19.42 58.63
N GLU A 553 -40.30 -20.27 57.62
CA GLU A 553 -40.05 -21.70 57.75
C GLU A 553 -38.55 -21.97 57.92
N ILE A 554 -38.17 -22.66 59.00
CA ILE A 554 -36.80 -23.12 59.19
C ILE A 554 -36.67 -24.47 58.49
N LEU A 555 -35.79 -24.55 57.49
CA LEU A 555 -35.56 -25.81 56.77
C LEU A 555 -34.85 -26.82 57.70
N PRO A 556 -35.24 -28.11 57.67
CA PRO A 556 -34.71 -29.11 58.58
C PRO A 556 -33.20 -29.33 58.34
N THR A 557 -32.40 -29.04 59.37
CA THR A 557 -30.95 -29.30 59.39
C THR A 557 -30.67 -30.72 59.90
N THR A 558 -29.52 -31.29 59.54
CA THR A 558 -29.08 -32.64 59.95
C THR A 558 -28.62 -32.78 61.42
N SER A 559 -28.77 -31.74 62.24
CA SER A 559 -28.34 -31.65 63.64
C SER A 559 -29.51 -31.36 64.59
N GLU A 560 -29.47 -31.91 65.81
CA GLU A 560 -30.48 -31.76 66.89
C GLU A 560 -30.54 -30.33 67.48
N ILE A 561 -30.60 -29.30 66.65
CA ILE A 561 -30.58 -27.90 67.07
C ILE A 561 -32.00 -27.33 67.09
N THR A 562 -32.42 -26.72 68.20
CA THR A 562 -33.71 -26.02 68.28
C THR A 562 -33.50 -24.52 67.98
N ALA A 563 -33.90 -24.09 66.78
CA ALA A 563 -33.85 -22.69 66.37
C ALA A 563 -35.22 -22.02 66.47
N THR A 564 -35.26 -20.77 66.92
CA THR A 564 -36.48 -19.93 66.99
C THR A 564 -36.26 -18.64 66.22
N VAL A 565 -37.25 -18.21 65.44
CA VAL A 565 -37.18 -17.00 64.59
C VAL A 565 -38.09 -15.91 65.17
N SER A 566 -37.60 -14.67 65.20
CA SER A 566 -38.35 -13.48 65.60
C SER A 566 -38.13 -12.33 64.61
N PRO A 567 -39.19 -11.75 64.00
CA PRO A 567 -40.60 -12.15 64.12
C PRO A 567 -40.89 -13.49 63.41
N ALA A 568 -41.86 -14.26 63.91
CA ALA A 568 -42.24 -15.56 63.33
C ALA A 568 -42.93 -15.44 61.96
N GLN A 569 -43.39 -14.24 61.61
CA GLN A 569 -44.01 -13.90 60.34
C GLN A 569 -43.42 -12.58 59.81
N VAL A 570 -43.40 -12.46 58.49
CA VAL A 570 -42.87 -11.31 57.76
C VAL A 570 -43.86 -10.89 56.69
N ASP A 571 -43.90 -9.59 56.42
CA ASP A 571 -44.73 -9.03 55.34
C ASP A 571 -43.92 -9.04 54.03
N LEU A 572 -44.59 -9.42 52.95
CA LEU A 572 -44.05 -9.45 51.60
C LEU A 572 -44.88 -8.51 50.73
N LEU A 573 -44.21 -7.53 50.13
CA LEU A 573 -44.79 -6.75 49.03
C LEU A 573 -44.36 -7.41 47.72
N LEU A 574 -45.32 -8.00 47.02
CA LEU A 574 -45.13 -8.70 45.75
C LEU A 574 -45.55 -7.77 44.60
N SER A 575 -44.69 -7.54 43.61
CA SER A 575 -44.99 -6.76 42.41
C SER A 575 -44.88 -7.62 41.16
N GLY A 576 -45.88 -7.60 40.28
CA GLY A 576 -45.83 -8.43 39.07
C GLY A 576 -47.17 -8.58 38.34
N PRO A 577 -47.26 -9.55 37.41
CA PRO A 577 -48.48 -9.83 36.66
C PRO A 577 -49.66 -10.15 37.58
N LEU A 578 -50.74 -9.37 37.47
CA LEU A 578 -51.93 -9.50 38.30
C LEU A 578 -52.54 -10.93 38.30
N PRO A 579 -52.61 -11.68 37.18
CA PRO A 579 -53.03 -13.07 37.19
C PRO A 579 -52.19 -13.95 38.13
N THR A 580 -50.87 -13.76 38.14
CA THR A 580 -49.95 -14.49 39.02
C THR A 580 -50.10 -14.05 40.47
N LEU A 581 -50.30 -12.76 40.74
CA LEU A 581 -50.55 -12.27 42.09
C LEU A 581 -51.85 -12.82 42.66
N ASN A 582 -52.93 -12.83 41.88
CA ASN A 582 -54.20 -13.42 42.29
C ASN A 582 -54.07 -14.93 42.59
N GLU A 583 -53.22 -15.64 41.83
CA GLU A 583 -52.93 -17.05 42.09
C GLU A 583 -52.17 -17.25 43.41
N ILE A 584 -51.22 -16.37 43.73
CA ILE A 584 -50.49 -16.37 45.01
C ILE A 584 -51.41 -16.06 46.20
N GLU A 585 -52.38 -15.16 46.01
CA GLU A 585 -53.40 -14.86 47.01
C GLU A 585 -54.29 -16.07 47.27
N ALA A 586 -54.71 -16.77 46.20
CA ALA A 586 -55.54 -17.97 46.29
C ALA A 586 -54.78 -19.21 46.79
N ASN A 587 -53.48 -19.31 46.52
CA ASN A 587 -52.61 -20.42 46.93
C ASN A 587 -51.35 -19.90 47.66
N PRO A 588 -51.40 -19.76 49.00
CA PRO A 588 -50.31 -19.22 49.80
C PRO A 588 -48.97 -19.94 49.66
N GLU A 589 -48.98 -21.21 49.23
CA GLU A 589 -47.81 -22.07 49.08
C GLU A 589 -46.88 -21.69 47.92
N LEU A 590 -47.36 -20.86 46.98
CA LEU A 590 -46.57 -20.40 45.83
C LEU A 590 -45.48 -19.39 46.21
N VAL A 591 -45.62 -18.74 47.37
CA VAL A 591 -44.59 -17.85 47.93
C VAL A 591 -44.29 -18.25 49.36
N ARG A 592 -43.09 -18.78 49.57
CA ARG A 592 -42.62 -19.25 50.88
C ARG A 592 -41.39 -18.49 51.31
N VAL A 593 -41.29 -18.23 52.61
CA VAL A 593 -40.11 -17.63 53.24
C VAL A 593 -39.42 -18.72 54.03
N SER A 594 -38.23 -19.11 53.58
CA SER A 594 -37.46 -20.18 54.20
C SER A 594 -36.10 -19.68 54.67
N LEU A 595 -35.61 -20.25 55.75
CA LEU A 595 -34.29 -19.96 56.30
C LEU A 595 -33.53 -21.26 56.54
N GLU A 596 -32.32 -21.34 55.99
CA GLU A 596 -31.39 -22.42 56.29
C GLU A 596 -30.60 -22.05 57.55
N ALA A 597 -30.67 -22.90 58.58
CA ALA A 597 -29.96 -22.69 59.84
C ALA A 597 -28.60 -23.42 59.91
N THR A 598 -28.15 -23.98 58.78
CA THR A 598 -26.86 -24.65 58.65
C THR A 598 -25.74 -23.63 58.90
N ASP A 599 -24.84 -23.92 59.84
CA ASP A 599 -23.67 -23.09 60.22
C ASP A 599 -23.94 -21.84 61.09
N LEU A 600 -25.14 -21.69 61.66
CA LEU A 600 -25.40 -20.63 62.65
C LEU A 600 -24.78 -20.99 64.03
N GLY A 601 -23.92 -20.12 64.56
CA GLY A 601 -23.34 -20.26 65.90
C GLY A 601 -24.38 -20.06 67.03
N GLN A 602 -24.11 -20.58 68.23
CA GLN A 602 -25.00 -20.41 69.39
C GLN A 602 -25.19 -18.93 69.72
N GLY A 603 -26.45 -18.50 69.90
CA GLY A 603 -26.80 -17.10 70.20
C GLY A 603 -27.86 -16.53 69.28
N ASN A 604 -27.98 -15.20 69.27
CA ASN A 604 -28.88 -14.45 68.40
C ASN A 604 -28.12 -13.96 67.17
N THR A 605 -28.54 -14.34 65.98
CA THR A 605 -27.93 -13.91 64.71
C THR A 605 -29.01 -13.31 63.81
N GLU A 606 -28.73 -12.16 63.21
CA GLU A 606 -29.59 -11.60 62.16
C GLU A 606 -29.28 -12.27 60.83
N VAL A 607 -30.32 -12.75 60.14
CA VAL A 607 -30.19 -13.50 58.90
C VAL A 607 -31.21 -12.97 57.89
N PHE A 608 -30.86 -13.02 56.61
CA PHE A 608 -31.75 -12.74 55.48
C PHE A 608 -32.50 -14.02 55.08
N PRO A 609 -33.82 -14.13 55.28
CA PRO A 609 -34.58 -15.25 54.78
C PRO A 609 -34.56 -15.31 53.25
N THR A 610 -34.61 -16.52 52.70
CA THR A 610 -34.75 -16.74 51.26
C THR A 610 -36.23 -16.84 50.91
N VAL A 611 -36.68 -16.05 49.93
CA VAL A 611 -38.05 -16.11 49.43
C VAL A 611 -38.10 -16.98 48.17
N THR A 612 -38.82 -18.09 48.23
CA THR A 612 -39.18 -18.89 47.05
C THR A 612 -40.40 -18.26 46.40
N LYS A 613 -40.29 -17.92 45.11
CA LYS A 613 -41.33 -17.19 44.36
C LYS A 613 -41.38 -17.61 42.88
N PRO A 614 -42.50 -17.39 42.18
CA PRO A 614 -42.56 -17.52 40.72
C PRO A 614 -41.59 -16.57 39.99
N LYS A 615 -41.17 -16.93 38.78
CA LYS A 615 -40.11 -16.23 38.03
C LYS A 615 -40.40 -14.76 37.72
N ASN A 616 -41.67 -14.37 37.55
CA ASN A 616 -42.08 -13.05 37.06
C ASN A 616 -42.69 -12.16 38.16
N VAL A 617 -42.36 -12.42 39.43
CA VAL A 617 -42.85 -11.65 40.58
C VAL A 617 -41.64 -11.10 41.31
N ASP A 618 -41.58 -9.80 41.53
CA ASP A 618 -40.61 -9.16 42.39
C ASP A 618 -41.12 -9.12 43.83
N VAL A 619 -40.21 -9.19 44.79
CA VAL A 619 -40.58 -9.30 46.21
C VAL A 619 -39.70 -8.39 47.04
N GLN A 620 -40.35 -7.61 47.90
CA GLN A 620 -39.72 -6.87 48.97
C GLN A 620 -40.17 -7.46 50.32
N LEU A 621 -39.19 -7.85 51.13
CA LEU A 621 -39.38 -8.46 52.44
C LEU A 621 -39.33 -7.38 53.54
N ILE A 622 -40.31 -7.39 54.46
CA ILE A 622 -40.43 -6.39 55.53
C ILE A 622 -40.72 -7.11 56.87
N PRO A 623 -39.80 -7.06 57.87
CA PRO A 623 -38.44 -6.52 57.81
C PRO A 623 -37.50 -7.39 56.96
N GLU A 624 -36.46 -6.77 56.38
CA GLU A 624 -35.50 -7.46 55.49
C GLU A 624 -34.66 -8.55 56.20
N THR A 625 -34.47 -8.42 57.51
CA THR A 625 -33.77 -9.40 58.34
C THR A 625 -34.67 -9.91 59.45
N VAL A 626 -34.42 -11.16 59.85
CA VAL A 626 -35.06 -11.78 61.02
C VAL A 626 -34.00 -12.23 62.01
N LEU A 627 -34.34 -12.19 63.30
CA LEU A 627 -33.45 -12.65 64.36
C LEU A 627 -33.66 -14.14 64.57
N VAL A 628 -32.63 -14.95 64.35
CA VAL A 628 -32.62 -16.38 64.64
C VAL A 628 -31.89 -16.61 65.95
N ARG A 629 -32.57 -17.23 66.92
CA ARG A 629 -31.98 -17.68 68.17
C ARG A 629 -31.79 -19.18 68.15
N VAL A 630 -30.54 -19.60 68.21
CA VAL A 630 -30.12 -21.00 68.21
C VAL A 630 -29.83 -21.45 69.64
N ALA A 631 -30.60 -22.42 70.14
CA ALA A 631 -30.40 -23.05 71.45
C ALA A 631 -29.88 -24.50 71.27
N PRO A 632 -29.03 -24.99 72.20
CA PRO A 632 -28.50 -26.35 72.15
C PRO A 632 -29.55 -27.43 72.35
#